data_AF-A0A0A2VI91-F1
#
_entry.id   AF-A0A0A2VI91-F1
#
_cell.length_a   1.000
_cell.length_b   1.000
_cell.length_c   1.000
_cell.angle_alpha   90.00
_cell.angle_beta   90.00
_cell.angle_gamma   90.00
#
_symmetry.space_group_name_H-M   'P 1'
#
loop_
_entity.id
_entity.type
_entity.pdbx_description
1 polymer ?
#
loop_
_entity_poly.entity_id
_entity_poly.type
_entity_poly.pdbx_seq_one_letter_code
_entity_poly.pdbx_strand_id
1 'polypeptide(L)'
;MLCSIVDPAWIIASAYVRLLKENILSEHEFIAAVIGQQCAFAFPGERNELEYADNHVHFNGHGYSSLSMLSFIDGDFELQKGVNWPHREEYTLFESHHLDKRKLPHWLSASTDERSGLLDTAALREPVTQQQRILQIAIQSDEQGHKRWMLFCCGLMLGAHASGYEHCLENLIRVSNILRNYMVVSAVGLGQFVEYFSFGTRRADKELFRREATRYDFGKHISREYRVSPDFVLGKRKKPNIYHHELKDFYASHHQQALPEQAHLVIHFTRGLPDKKKPYDRRVESFRDDLLRQVRGLEAFNASVTLKNGEHTGDIDAEPQPVDLRRLVRGYDVAGNENDLPIEIFAPVLRVLRAAKHPGGMPMSTRLQRPFITVHCGEDYSHLLSGLRAMDEAVEFCQLREGDRLGHGLALGVDAGQWANRQRRAWLTAGQHLDNLVWAYHQAVQLSQHTTEHIPVMHELRDKIHRWSQQLYHIICTPDMLYRAWLLRRNWPDYEKMQPDISNVAEWAPDYEWLHRDDKDEVREASKLWTRYLNSGIEDNNPFNSIISVNCQTDAGDLFAPKIHDNEDVLSQGELRLYEAIQDFLMEKYSRKGLIVEACPTSNIYIGRFEKYHEHPLFRWNPPQQEWLKPGEKFNRYGLRSGPLAVCINTDDSALMPTTIANEHRVMRETAIQCFGVGAWSADLWIDSIRRKGTIISLTTLALFVSSASYANADSTQKTDFLLIGGGIMSASLGTWLQELQPDWKQVMVEKLDGVALESSNGWNNAGTGHSANMELNYTPERPDGSIDVSKALEINEQFMISRQFWSAQIQRGILNDPHSFINSTPHMSFVWGDKNVEYLTKRYAALQKTTLFQGMKFSTNHEQIKQWAPLVMEGRDANQKVAATWTPVGTDVNYGEITRQLIGSLKKSPNFSLQTSSEVTDFKRNGDNSWHVTIKDVTSGKEHAIDAKYVFIGAGGGALKLLQETGIPESKNYAGFPVGGSFLMTENPAVTSQHLEKVYGQASVGAPPMSVPHIDARFIDGKRVVLFGPFATFSTKFLKNGSFFDLLSTTTTSNFMPMTDVGLDNFDLVKYLIGQVMLSDEDRFEALKEYYPQARKEDWKLIQAGQRVQIIKKDENKGGVLKLGTEVVVDQQKTISALLGASPGASTAAPITLNVLKQMFPQQFNSPEWQSKIRAVVPSYGQEMNGNAALTQKVWDDTAATLQLTKPPVIQMNDQSATPVAKPAEAKAEAATQHDMAL
;
A
#
# COMPACT_ATOMS: atom_id res chain seq x y z
N MET A 1 -23.77 -14.21 28.53
CA MET A 1 -23.47 -12.88 29.09
C MET A 1 -23.07 -12.95 30.56
N LEU A 2 -23.80 -13.64 31.45
CA LEU A 2 -23.37 -13.77 32.87
C LEU A 2 -22.12 -14.65 33.06
N CYS A 3 -21.99 -15.77 32.34
CA CYS A 3 -20.84 -16.67 32.50
C CYS A 3 -19.49 -16.09 32.04
N SER A 4 -19.48 -15.08 31.16
CA SER A 4 -18.25 -14.37 30.74
C SER A 4 -17.81 -13.31 31.76
N ILE A 5 -18.48 -13.22 32.91
CA ILE A 5 -18.23 -12.23 33.98
C ILE A 5 -17.96 -12.97 35.31
N VAL A 6 -18.09 -14.31 35.36
CA VAL A 6 -17.96 -15.13 36.57
C VAL A 6 -16.71 -16.01 36.48
N ASP A 7 -15.91 -16.04 37.56
CA ASP A 7 -14.68 -16.84 37.64
C ASP A 7 -14.98 -18.33 37.37
N PRO A 8 -14.31 -18.94 36.37
CA PRO A 8 -14.25 -20.38 36.13
C PRO A 8 -14.26 -21.29 37.36
N ALA A 9 -13.44 -20.98 38.36
CA ALA A 9 -13.32 -21.76 39.58
C ALA A 9 -14.63 -21.81 40.37
N TRP A 10 -15.45 -20.76 40.29
CA TRP A 10 -16.74 -20.70 40.98
C TRP A 10 -17.78 -21.66 40.38
N ILE A 11 -17.79 -21.81 39.06
CA ILE A 11 -18.69 -22.75 38.36
C ILE A 11 -18.37 -24.19 38.78
N ILE A 12 -17.08 -24.50 38.88
CA ILE A 12 -16.58 -25.85 39.14
C ILE A 12 -16.71 -26.18 40.63
N ALA A 13 -16.41 -25.21 41.50
CA ALA A 13 -16.71 -25.31 42.91
C ALA A 13 -18.21 -25.52 43.16
N SER A 14 -19.09 -24.81 42.45
CA SER A 14 -20.53 -25.03 42.54
C SER A 14 -20.94 -26.44 42.12
N ALA A 15 -20.29 -27.02 41.11
CA ALA A 15 -20.54 -28.40 40.69
C ALA A 15 -20.09 -29.39 41.77
N TYR A 16 -18.89 -29.23 42.33
CA TYR A 16 -18.41 -30.07 43.44
C TYR A 16 -19.28 -29.96 44.68
N VAL A 17 -19.67 -28.75 45.06
CA VAL A 17 -20.57 -28.50 46.20
C VAL A 17 -21.90 -29.19 46.00
N ARG A 18 -22.42 -29.18 44.77
CA ARG A 18 -23.65 -29.90 44.43
C ARG A 18 -23.46 -31.42 44.58
N LEU A 19 -22.37 -31.98 44.06
CA LEU A 19 -22.07 -33.41 44.19
C LEU A 19 -21.88 -33.83 45.65
N LEU A 20 -21.27 -32.98 46.48
CA LEU A 20 -21.15 -33.17 47.92
C LEU A 20 -22.52 -33.13 48.62
N LYS A 21 -23.36 -32.13 48.29
CA LYS A 21 -24.73 -32.00 48.86
C LYS A 21 -25.66 -33.14 48.44
N GLU A 22 -25.49 -33.66 47.23
CA GLU A 22 -26.24 -34.82 46.71
C GLU A 22 -25.65 -36.16 47.22
N ASN A 23 -24.62 -36.13 48.09
CA ASN A 23 -23.88 -37.31 48.59
C ASN A 23 -23.34 -38.23 47.48
N ILE A 24 -23.08 -37.69 46.29
CA ILE A 24 -22.49 -38.43 45.16
C ILE A 24 -20.98 -38.55 45.34
N LEU A 25 -20.34 -37.52 45.92
CA LEU A 25 -18.95 -37.54 46.35
C LEU A 25 -18.89 -37.41 47.87
N SER A 26 -18.12 -38.29 48.53
CA SER A 26 -17.78 -38.08 49.93
C SER A 26 -16.78 -36.93 50.09
N GLU A 27 -16.69 -36.40 51.32
CA GLU A 27 -15.72 -35.35 51.67
C GLU A 27 -14.29 -35.74 51.31
N HIS A 28 -13.88 -36.97 51.64
CA HIS A 28 -12.55 -37.49 51.34
C HIS A 28 -12.31 -37.66 49.83
N GLU A 29 -13.29 -38.15 49.08
CA GLU A 29 -13.17 -38.30 47.62
C GLU A 29 -13.13 -36.94 46.92
N PHE A 30 -13.90 -35.96 47.39
CA PHE A 30 -13.82 -34.59 46.90
C PHE A 30 -12.44 -33.98 47.15
N ILE A 31 -11.93 -34.06 48.38
CA ILE A 31 -10.61 -33.52 48.71
C ILE A 31 -9.52 -34.24 47.92
N ALA A 32 -9.57 -35.56 47.80
CA ALA A 32 -8.64 -36.33 47.00
C ALA A 32 -8.75 -36.02 45.50
N ALA A 33 -9.95 -35.77 44.98
CA ALA A 33 -10.17 -35.36 43.60
C ALA A 33 -9.60 -33.96 43.35
N VAL A 34 -9.86 -33.00 44.25
CA VAL A 34 -9.36 -31.63 44.11
C VAL A 34 -7.84 -31.55 44.31
N ILE A 35 -7.30 -32.27 45.28
CA ILE A 35 -5.86 -32.26 45.57
C ILE A 35 -5.08 -33.11 44.56
N GLY A 36 -5.59 -34.29 44.22
CA GLY A 36 -4.86 -35.27 43.40
C GLY A 36 -5.06 -35.14 41.89
N GLN A 37 -6.23 -34.68 41.43
CA GLN A 37 -6.61 -34.80 40.02
C GLN A 37 -7.22 -33.53 39.40
N GLN A 38 -7.63 -32.54 40.20
CA GLN A 38 -8.24 -31.34 39.67
C GLN A 38 -7.19 -30.48 38.97
N CYS A 39 -7.39 -30.31 37.67
CA CYS A 39 -6.60 -29.42 36.85
C CYS A 39 -6.66 -27.98 37.40
N ALA A 40 -5.51 -27.31 37.40
CA ALA A 40 -5.35 -25.91 37.77
C ALA A 40 -6.18 -24.93 36.96
N PHE A 41 -6.55 -25.32 35.74
CA PHE A 41 -7.09 -24.45 34.70
C PHE A 41 -8.39 -25.06 34.21
N ALA A 42 -9.35 -25.15 35.12
CA ALA A 42 -10.36 -26.19 35.15
C ALA A 42 -11.43 -26.14 34.03
N PHE A 43 -11.19 -25.39 32.96
CA PHE A 43 -11.87 -25.57 31.69
C PHE A 43 -10.93 -26.23 30.68
N PRO A 44 -11.28 -27.39 30.10
CA PRO A 44 -10.61 -27.83 28.88
C PRO A 44 -10.72 -26.71 27.84
N GLY A 45 -9.67 -26.50 27.05
CA GLY A 45 -9.73 -25.58 25.91
C GLY A 45 -10.98 -25.89 25.07
N GLU A 46 -11.70 -24.85 24.67
CA GLU A 46 -12.86 -25.03 23.79
C GLU A 46 -12.45 -25.88 22.58
N ARG A 47 -13.26 -26.90 22.22
CA ARG A 47 -13.14 -27.56 20.92
C ARG A 47 -13.59 -26.56 19.85
N ASN A 48 -12.73 -25.60 19.53
CA ASN A 48 -12.94 -24.68 18.44
C ASN A 48 -12.30 -25.25 17.19
N GLU A 49 -13.13 -25.52 16.17
CA GLU A 49 -12.68 -25.89 14.83
C GLU A 49 -12.21 -24.67 14.02
N LEU A 50 -12.49 -23.46 14.52
CA LEU A 50 -12.11 -22.20 13.89
C LEU A 50 -10.72 -21.75 14.32
N GLU A 51 -9.98 -21.19 13.36
CA GLU A 51 -8.67 -20.59 13.62
C GLU A 51 -8.81 -19.19 14.24
N TYR A 52 -8.02 -18.88 15.27
CA TYR A 52 -7.97 -17.55 15.86
C TYR A 52 -6.54 -17.06 15.92
N ALA A 53 -6.36 -15.74 15.84
CA ALA A 53 -5.12 -15.09 16.20
C ALA A 53 -5.29 -14.34 17.50
N ASP A 54 -4.35 -14.54 18.40
CA ASP A 54 -4.22 -13.76 19.62
C ASP A 54 -2.91 -12.97 19.52
N ASN A 55 -3.03 -11.73 19.03
CA ASN A 55 -1.87 -10.90 18.70
C ASN A 55 -1.42 -9.96 19.83
N HIS A 56 -2.01 -10.11 21.02
CA HIS A 56 -1.79 -9.25 22.18
C HIS A 56 -1.34 -10.01 23.44
N VAL A 57 -0.54 -11.07 23.28
CA VAL A 57 -0.17 -11.95 24.41
C VAL A 57 1.15 -11.52 25.05
N HIS A 58 1.15 -11.14 26.32
CA HIS A 58 2.39 -10.89 27.06
C HIS A 58 3.08 -12.19 27.48
N PHE A 59 4.33 -12.40 27.06
CA PHE A 59 5.11 -13.59 27.39
C PHE A 59 5.48 -13.62 28.88
N ASN A 60 5.22 -14.73 29.56
CA ASN A 60 5.22 -14.83 31.03
C ASN A 60 4.26 -13.83 31.74
N GLY A 61 3.38 -13.19 30.97
CA GLY A 61 2.19 -12.52 31.48
C GLY A 61 1.15 -13.53 31.93
N HIS A 62 0.06 -13.04 32.48
CA HIS A 62 -0.94 -13.90 33.09
C HIS A 62 -1.92 -14.38 32.01
N GLY A 63 -1.61 -15.53 31.37
CA GLY A 63 -2.52 -16.23 30.45
C GLY A 63 -3.75 -16.79 31.18
N TYR A 64 -4.54 -17.66 30.53
CA TYR A 64 -5.72 -18.32 31.12
C TYR A 64 -5.43 -19.04 32.45
N SER A 65 -4.13 -19.23 32.70
CA SER A 65 -3.52 -19.91 33.81
C SER A 65 -3.27 -19.05 35.06
N SER A 66 -3.90 -17.88 35.19
CA SER A 66 -3.63 -16.94 36.27
C SER A 66 -4.76 -16.83 37.30
N LEU A 67 -4.44 -17.15 38.55
CA LEU A 67 -5.37 -17.01 39.68
C LEU A 67 -5.37 -15.56 40.16
N SER A 68 -6.26 -14.74 39.61
CA SER A 68 -6.23 -13.30 39.81
C SER A 68 -6.61 -12.84 41.23
N MET A 69 -7.29 -13.69 42.03
CA MET A 69 -7.88 -13.32 43.33
C MET A 69 -7.30 -14.04 44.57
N LEU A 70 -6.61 -15.18 44.43
CA LEU A 70 -6.19 -15.99 45.58
C LEU A 70 -5.25 -15.25 46.54
N SER A 71 -4.24 -14.57 45.98
CA SER A 71 -3.23 -13.85 46.76
C SER A 71 -3.79 -12.64 47.51
N PHE A 72 -4.99 -12.16 47.14
CA PHE A 72 -5.69 -11.07 47.83
C PHE A 72 -6.46 -11.57 49.06
N ILE A 73 -6.81 -12.87 49.09
CA ILE A 73 -7.65 -13.51 50.11
C ILE A 73 -6.80 -14.21 51.18
N ASP A 74 -5.61 -14.72 50.82
CA ASP A 74 -4.68 -15.36 51.76
C ASP A 74 -4.08 -14.39 52.81
N GLY A 75 -4.35 -13.08 52.72
CA GLY A 75 -3.93 -12.10 53.72
C GLY A 75 -2.43 -11.76 53.74
N ASP A 76 -1.62 -12.39 52.88
CA ASP A 76 -0.16 -12.19 52.73
C ASP A 76 0.24 -10.84 52.09
N PHE A 77 -0.65 -9.84 52.08
CA PHE A 77 -0.45 -8.59 51.35
C PHE A 77 -0.20 -7.39 52.25
N GLU A 78 0.99 -6.80 52.13
CA GLU A 78 1.21 -5.41 52.52
C GLU A 78 1.02 -4.51 51.29
N LEU A 79 -0.01 -3.65 51.31
CA LEU A 79 -0.12 -2.53 50.37
C LEU A 79 1.19 -1.73 50.40
N GLN A 80 1.67 -1.31 49.23
CA GLN A 80 2.83 -0.41 49.16
C GLN A 80 2.60 0.81 50.07
N LYS A 81 3.59 1.13 50.92
CA LYS A 81 3.51 2.28 51.83
C LYS A 81 3.33 3.57 51.01
N GLY A 82 2.29 4.34 51.30
CA GLY A 82 2.02 5.63 50.66
C GLY A 82 0.94 5.63 49.58
N VAL A 83 0.24 4.50 49.36
CA VAL A 83 -0.94 4.47 48.49
C VAL A 83 -2.08 5.29 49.10
N ASN A 84 -2.40 6.42 48.47
CA ASN A 84 -3.53 7.28 48.81
C ASN A 84 -4.68 6.99 47.84
N TRP A 85 -5.80 6.46 48.37
CA TRP A 85 -7.01 6.24 47.60
C TRP A 85 -7.66 7.59 47.25
N PRO A 86 -8.10 7.82 46.00
CA PRO A 86 -8.83 9.05 45.64
C PRO A 86 -10.17 9.15 46.41
N HIS A 87 -10.49 10.35 46.91
CA HIS A 87 -11.72 10.63 47.66
C HIS A 87 -12.93 10.76 46.72
N ARG A 88 -14.05 10.09 47.04
CA ARG A 88 -15.31 10.14 46.27
C ARG A 88 -16.54 10.28 47.17
N GLU A 89 -17.38 11.26 46.89
CA GLU A 89 -18.61 11.51 47.67
C GLU A 89 -19.65 10.37 47.56
N GLU A 90 -19.59 9.55 46.51
CA GLU A 90 -20.57 8.48 46.28
C GLU A 90 -20.41 7.27 47.23
N TYR A 91 -19.30 7.16 47.97
CA TYR A 91 -18.99 6.02 48.85
C TYR A 91 -18.87 6.45 50.31
N THR A 92 -19.96 6.98 50.84
CA THR A 92 -20.07 7.56 52.18
C THR A 92 -19.57 6.66 53.32
N LEU A 93 -19.63 5.33 53.20
CA LEU A 93 -19.19 4.42 54.28
C LEU A 93 -17.66 4.37 54.48
N PHE A 94 -16.89 4.35 53.39
CA PHE A 94 -15.42 4.30 53.46
C PHE A 94 -14.81 5.71 53.48
N GLU A 95 -15.51 6.67 52.89
CA GLU A 95 -15.08 8.06 52.72
C GLU A 95 -15.49 8.95 53.90
N SER A 96 -16.42 8.48 54.74
CA SER A 96 -16.63 9.00 56.09
C SER A 96 -15.54 8.61 57.08
N HIS A 97 -14.54 7.82 56.66
CA HIS A 97 -13.50 7.22 57.49
C HIS A 97 -14.02 6.25 58.57
N HIS A 98 -15.28 5.80 58.48
CA HIS A 98 -15.79 4.76 59.38
C HIS A 98 -15.11 3.40 59.18
N LEU A 99 -14.67 3.07 57.96
CA LEU A 99 -13.86 1.89 57.66
C LEU A 99 -12.65 2.29 56.80
N ASP A 100 -11.44 1.86 57.19
CA ASP A 100 -10.22 2.13 56.43
C ASP A 100 -10.14 1.25 55.17
N LYS A 101 -10.15 1.88 53.99
CA LYS A 101 -10.03 1.22 52.68
C LYS A 101 -8.75 0.39 52.55
N ARG A 102 -7.68 0.75 53.24
CA ARG A 102 -6.42 -0.02 53.22
C ARG A 102 -6.55 -1.37 53.92
N LYS A 103 -7.60 -1.55 54.72
CA LYS A 103 -7.93 -2.80 55.40
C LYS A 103 -8.94 -3.65 54.63
N LEU A 104 -9.32 -3.29 53.39
CA LEU A 104 -10.24 -4.09 52.56
C LEU A 104 -9.86 -5.59 52.52
N PRO A 105 -8.58 -5.99 52.35
CA PRO A 105 -8.20 -7.41 52.39
C PRO A 105 -8.50 -8.08 53.73
N HIS A 106 -8.35 -7.36 54.84
CA HIS A 106 -8.64 -7.84 56.18
C HIS A 106 -10.15 -7.93 56.47
N TRP A 107 -10.95 -7.01 55.92
CA TRP A 107 -12.42 -7.08 56.01
C TRP A 107 -13.01 -8.22 55.18
N LEU A 108 -12.30 -8.67 54.13
CA LEU A 108 -12.71 -9.79 53.28
C LEU A 108 -12.40 -11.16 53.88
N SER A 109 -11.45 -11.23 54.81
CA SER A 109 -11.09 -12.46 55.53
C SER A 109 -11.82 -12.62 56.88
N ALA A 110 -12.57 -11.62 57.33
CA ALA A 110 -13.33 -11.66 58.58
C ALA A 110 -14.83 -11.80 58.32
N SER A 111 -15.45 -12.89 58.78
CA SER A 111 -16.91 -12.96 58.86
C SER A 111 -17.35 -12.04 59.98
N THR A 112 -18.29 -11.14 59.66
CA THR A 112 -19.06 -10.26 60.53
C THR A 112 -19.30 -10.78 61.96
N ASP A 113 -18.33 -10.61 62.83
CA ASP A 113 -18.41 -10.06 64.19
C ASP A 113 -16.99 -9.96 64.75
N GLU A 114 -16.68 -8.84 65.39
CA GLU A 114 -15.34 -8.51 65.84
C GLU A 114 -14.75 -9.60 66.77
N ARG A 115 -13.78 -10.38 66.27
CA ARG A 115 -12.54 -10.87 66.93
C ARG A 115 -11.96 -12.21 66.44
N SER A 116 -12.40 -12.75 65.31
CA SER A 116 -11.68 -13.88 64.70
C SER A 116 -11.92 -13.93 63.20
N GLY A 117 -10.86 -13.75 62.42
CA GLY A 117 -10.92 -13.97 60.97
C GLY A 117 -11.23 -15.43 60.65
N LEU A 118 -11.67 -15.71 59.41
CA LEU A 118 -11.89 -17.06 58.89
C LEU A 118 -10.64 -17.96 59.12
N LEU A 119 -9.46 -17.34 59.02
CA LEU A 119 -8.13 -17.92 59.27
C LEU A 119 -7.89 -18.28 60.75
N ASP A 120 -8.35 -17.45 61.70
CA ASP A 120 -8.18 -17.69 63.14
C ASP A 120 -9.13 -18.77 63.66
N THR A 121 -10.38 -18.80 63.17
CA THR A 121 -11.38 -19.80 63.59
C THR A 121 -11.06 -21.22 63.13
N ALA A 122 -10.42 -21.40 61.98
CA ALA A 122 -10.06 -22.73 61.45
C ALA A 122 -8.85 -23.35 62.16
N ALA A 123 -8.00 -22.56 62.82
CA ALA A 123 -6.84 -23.04 63.56
C ALA A 123 -7.14 -23.36 65.04
N LEU A 124 -8.19 -22.77 65.63
CA LEU A 124 -8.44 -22.79 67.08
C LEU A 124 -9.45 -23.84 67.57
N ARG A 125 -10.18 -24.54 66.69
CA ARG A 125 -11.14 -25.59 67.05
C ARG A 125 -11.09 -26.77 66.08
N GLU A 126 -11.31 -27.99 66.57
CA GLU A 126 -11.49 -29.14 65.67
C GLU A 126 -12.69 -28.90 64.75
N PRO A 127 -12.55 -29.15 63.43
CA PRO A 127 -13.55 -28.82 62.44
C PRO A 127 -14.77 -29.76 62.54
N VAL A 128 -15.91 -29.22 62.99
CA VAL A 128 -17.10 -30.03 63.30
C VAL A 128 -17.94 -30.30 62.05
N THR A 129 -17.94 -29.36 61.10
CA THR A 129 -18.73 -29.43 59.86
C THR A 129 -17.87 -29.73 58.63
N GLN A 130 -18.48 -30.30 57.59
CA GLN A 130 -17.84 -30.59 56.30
C GLN A 130 -17.25 -29.32 55.66
N GLN A 131 -17.94 -28.18 55.77
CA GLN A 131 -17.43 -26.87 55.38
C GLN A 131 -16.15 -26.49 56.12
N GLN A 132 -16.15 -26.60 57.45
CA GLN A 132 -15.00 -26.23 58.28
C GLN A 132 -13.79 -27.10 57.98
N ARG A 133 -13.99 -28.41 57.73
CA ARG A 133 -12.90 -29.33 57.34
C ARG A 133 -12.31 -28.96 55.98
N ILE A 134 -13.14 -28.69 54.97
CA ILE A 134 -12.68 -28.30 53.64
C ILE A 134 -11.95 -26.95 53.65
N LEU A 135 -12.47 -25.95 54.39
CA LEU A 135 -11.81 -24.65 54.55
C LEU A 135 -10.50 -24.79 55.34
N GLN A 136 -10.45 -25.61 56.39
CA GLN A 136 -9.24 -25.85 57.16
C GLN A 136 -8.15 -26.52 56.32
N ILE A 137 -8.51 -27.50 55.48
CA ILE A 137 -7.57 -28.17 54.55
C ILE A 137 -7.08 -27.20 53.46
N ALA A 138 -7.96 -26.33 52.94
CA ALA A 138 -7.57 -25.29 52.00
C ALA A 138 -6.47 -24.37 52.56
N ILE A 139 -6.51 -24.13 53.88
CA ILE A 139 -5.58 -23.25 54.62
C ILE A 139 -4.33 -24.00 55.11
N GLN A 140 -4.43 -25.27 55.50
CA GLN A 140 -3.33 -26.06 56.08
C GLN A 140 -2.47 -26.81 55.05
N SER A 141 -2.97 -27.08 53.84
CA SER A 141 -2.27 -27.96 52.90
C SER A 141 -1.07 -27.29 52.24
N ASP A 142 0.07 -27.98 52.07
CA ASP A 142 1.25 -27.53 51.29
C ASP A 142 0.98 -27.45 49.76
N GLU A 143 -0.28 -27.45 49.34
CA GLU A 143 -0.72 -27.58 47.96
C GLU A 143 -0.64 -26.27 47.15
N GLN A 144 -0.59 -26.42 45.83
CA GLN A 144 -0.47 -25.31 44.88
C GLN A 144 -1.73 -24.41 44.84
N GLY A 145 -1.54 -23.12 44.57
CA GLY A 145 -2.57 -22.07 44.76
C GLY A 145 -3.94 -22.32 44.11
N HIS A 146 -4.01 -22.99 42.96
CA HIS A 146 -5.30 -23.25 42.28
C HIS A 146 -6.16 -24.27 43.03
N LYS A 147 -5.54 -25.28 43.65
CA LYS A 147 -6.24 -26.33 44.41
C LYS A 147 -6.78 -25.73 45.70
N ARG A 148 -5.97 -24.89 46.36
CA ARG A 148 -6.39 -24.08 47.51
C ARG A 148 -7.57 -23.17 47.15
N TRP A 149 -7.55 -22.51 45.98
CA TRP A 149 -8.68 -21.69 45.51
C TRP A 149 -9.98 -22.48 45.42
N MET A 150 -9.90 -23.66 44.81
CA MET A 150 -11.05 -24.49 44.55
C MET A 150 -11.64 -25.03 45.85
N LEU A 151 -10.79 -25.50 46.77
CA LEU A 151 -11.20 -25.92 48.12
C LEU A 151 -11.82 -24.76 48.90
N PHE A 152 -11.25 -23.56 48.81
CA PHE A 152 -11.77 -22.36 49.45
C PHE A 152 -13.15 -21.97 48.91
N CYS A 153 -13.32 -21.90 47.58
CA CYS A 153 -14.60 -21.62 46.93
C CYS A 153 -15.66 -22.67 47.30
N CYS A 154 -15.31 -23.97 47.31
CA CYS A 154 -16.22 -25.04 47.71
C CYS A 154 -16.64 -24.89 49.19
N GLY A 155 -15.67 -24.62 50.05
CA GLY A 155 -15.90 -24.39 51.48
C GLY A 155 -16.84 -23.21 51.72
N LEU A 156 -16.66 -22.08 51.03
CA LEU A 156 -17.58 -20.94 51.13
C LEU A 156 -19.02 -21.29 50.71
N MET A 157 -19.20 -22.13 49.70
CA MET A 157 -20.53 -22.51 49.17
C MET A 157 -21.25 -23.62 49.97
N LEU A 158 -20.55 -24.35 50.84
CA LEU A 158 -21.11 -25.44 51.64
C LEU A 158 -21.81 -24.99 52.94
N GLY A 159 -21.75 -23.70 53.28
CA GLY A 159 -22.31 -23.18 54.53
C GLY A 159 -23.82 -23.38 54.69
N ALA A 160 -24.21 -23.91 55.85
CA ALA A 160 -25.57 -24.38 56.14
C ALA A 160 -26.47 -23.36 56.86
N HIS A 161 -25.99 -22.14 57.16
CA HIS A 161 -26.81 -21.12 57.83
C HIS A 161 -27.14 -19.96 56.91
N ALA A 162 -28.38 -20.00 56.41
CA ALA A 162 -29.18 -18.94 55.80
C ALA A 162 -28.45 -17.62 55.47
N SER A 163 -27.84 -17.59 54.30
CA SER A 163 -28.14 -16.57 53.30
C SER A 163 -27.91 -17.25 51.95
N GLY A 164 -28.95 -17.35 51.11
CA GLY A 164 -29.02 -18.30 50.00
C GLY A 164 -27.87 -18.20 48.99
N TYR A 165 -27.82 -19.12 48.03
CA TYR A 165 -26.92 -19.05 46.86
C TYR A 165 -26.81 -17.64 46.29
N GLU A 166 -27.94 -16.93 46.20
CA GLU A 166 -28.03 -15.53 45.77
C GLU A 166 -27.27 -14.56 46.67
N HIS A 167 -27.22 -14.73 48.00
CA HIS A 167 -26.56 -13.78 48.89
C HIS A 167 -25.02 -13.92 48.91
N CYS A 168 -24.50 -15.15 48.87
CA CYS A 168 -23.07 -15.39 48.73
C CYS A 168 -22.58 -15.04 47.31
N LEU A 169 -23.37 -15.36 46.29
CA LEU A 169 -23.14 -14.91 44.93
C LEU A 169 -23.25 -13.39 44.83
N GLU A 170 -24.23 -12.74 45.48
CA GLU A 170 -24.35 -11.28 45.54
C GLU A 170 -23.18 -10.65 46.27
N ASN A 171 -22.67 -11.21 47.37
CA ASN A 171 -21.53 -10.64 48.09
C ASN A 171 -20.23 -10.81 47.30
N LEU A 172 -19.99 -11.96 46.66
CA LEU A 172 -18.86 -12.13 45.75
C LEU A 172 -19.00 -11.23 44.52
N ILE A 173 -20.16 -11.22 43.86
CA ILE A 173 -20.46 -10.33 42.74
C ILE A 173 -20.34 -8.87 43.18
N ARG A 174 -20.81 -8.47 44.36
CA ARG A 174 -20.68 -7.10 44.89
C ARG A 174 -19.22 -6.77 45.18
N VAL A 175 -18.43 -7.68 45.74
CA VAL A 175 -17.01 -7.45 46.03
C VAL A 175 -16.19 -7.42 44.75
N SER A 176 -16.38 -8.37 43.84
CA SER A 176 -15.79 -8.36 42.50
C SER A 176 -16.25 -7.14 41.72
N ASN A 177 -17.52 -6.72 41.84
CA ASN A 177 -18.02 -5.48 41.25
C ASN A 177 -17.56 -4.25 42.01
N ILE A 178 -17.21 -4.26 43.29
CA ILE A 178 -16.67 -3.10 44.02
C ILE A 178 -15.20 -2.93 43.63
N LEU A 179 -14.41 -4.00 43.62
CA LEU A 179 -13.03 -3.99 43.13
C LEU A 179 -12.97 -3.62 41.65
N ARG A 180 -13.88 -4.16 40.82
CA ARG A 180 -14.03 -3.83 39.40
C ARG A 180 -14.65 -2.45 39.17
N ASN A 181 -15.73 -2.05 39.86
CA ASN A 181 -16.36 -0.73 39.69
C ASN A 181 -15.49 0.39 40.25
N TYR A 182 -14.69 0.15 41.28
CA TYR A 182 -13.70 1.11 41.73
C TYR A 182 -12.69 1.41 40.61
N MET A 183 -12.38 0.43 39.75
CA MET A 183 -11.58 0.67 38.53
C MET A 183 -12.38 1.38 37.43
N VAL A 184 -13.63 0.95 37.19
CA VAL A 184 -14.49 1.47 36.11
C VAL A 184 -14.93 2.93 36.36
N VAL A 185 -15.14 3.34 37.62
CA VAL A 185 -15.69 4.67 37.98
C VAL A 185 -14.59 5.67 38.40
N SER A 186 -13.38 5.19 38.71
CA SER A 186 -12.27 6.08 39.12
C SER A 186 -11.58 6.81 37.96
N ALA A 187 -11.87 6.47 36.70
CA ALA A 187 -11.21 7.03 35.51
C ALA A 187 -9.67 6.93 35.55
N VAL A 188 -9.15 5.89 36.20
CA VAL A 188 -7.73 5.55 36.32
C VAL A 188 -7.38 4.54 35.23
N GLY A 189 -6.43 4.87 34.34
CA GLY A 189 -6.06 4.03 33.19
C GLY A 189 -5.45 2.68 33.57
N LEU A 190 -5.31 1.78 32.59
CA LEU A 190 -4.82 0.40 32.78
C LEU A 190 -3.47 0.32 33.50
N GLY A 191 -2.56 1.27 33.22
CA GLY A 191 -1.24 1.33 33.85
C GLY A 191 -1.28 1.49 35.37
N GLN A 192 -2.20 2.30 35.90
CA GLN A 192 -2.34 2.49 37.35
C GLN A 192 -2.89 1.22 38.00
N PHE A 193 -3.82 0.53 37.36
CA PHE A 193 -4.34 -0.75 37.85
C PHE A 193 -3.26 -1.85 37.90
N VAL A 194 -2.45 -2.00 36.84
CA VAL A 194 -1.32 -2.93 36.84
C VAL A 194 -0.31 -2.55 37.93
N GLU A 195 -0.03 -1.26 38.14
CA GLU A 195 0.83 -0.80 39.25
C GLU A 195 0.27 -1.17 40.63
N TYR A 196 -1.05 -1.04 40.84
CA TYR A 196 -1.72 -1.34 42.12
C TYR A 196 -1.91 -2.84 42.40
N PHE A 197 -2.10 -3.67 41.36
CA PHE A 197 -2.43 -5.10 41.49
C PHE A 197 -1.34 -6.05 40.94
N SER A 198 -0.15 -5.53 40.62
CA SER A 198 1.02 -6.35 40.32
C SER A 198 1.71 -6.80 41.61
N PHE A 199 1.45 -8.03 42.05
CA PHE A 199 2.17 -8.66 43.17
C PHE A 199 2.93 -9.91 42.70
N GLY A 200 4.16 -10.08 43.18
CA GLY A 200 5.08 -11.14 42.72
C GLY A 200 4.60 -12.57 42.98
N THR A 201 3.66 -12.75 43.92
CA THR A 201 2.99 -14.01 44.28
C THR A 201 1.89 -14.43 43.32
N ARG A 202 1.50 -13.57 42.37
CA ARG A 202 0.46 -13.84 41.34
C ARG A 202 0.91 -14.84 40.26
N ARG A 203 2.17 -15.31 40.34
CA ARG A 203 2.71 -16.38 39.50
C ARG A 203 2.74 -17.64 40.36
N ALA A 204 1.85 -18.60 40.09
CA ALA A 204 2.03 -19.95 40.58
C ALA A 204 3.44 -20.45 40.19
N ASP A 205 3.96 -21.44 40.92
CA ASP A 205 5.26 -22.10 40.69
C ASP A 205 5.79 -21.89 39.26
N LYS A 206 6.87 -21.10 39.14
CA LYS A 206 7.40 -20.64 37.84
C LYS A 206 7.70 -21.79 36.88
N GLU A 207 8.05 -22.95 37.41
CA GLU A 207 8.41 -24.13 36.64
C GLU A 207 7.15 -24.87 36.15
N LEU A 208 6.17 -25.03 37.04
CA LEU A 208 4.84 -25.56 36.67
C LEU A 208 4.12 -24.64 35.67
N PHE A 209 4.17 -23.33 35.88
CA PHE A 209 3.57 -22.33 34.99
C PHE A 209 4.18 -22.40 33.59
N ARG A 210 5.52 -22.46 33.45
CA ARG A 210 6.15 -22.62 32.12
C ARG A 210 5.74 -23.93 31.42
N ARG A 211 5.63 -25.03 32.16
CA ARG A 211 5.31 -26.35 31.60
C ARG A 211 3.83 -26.49 31.22
N GLU A 212 2.93 -26.07 32.09
CA GLU A 212 1.49 -26.27 31.93
C GLU A 212 0.80 -25.10 31.20
N ALA A 213 1.23 -23.85 31.34
CA ALA A 213 0.63 -22.73 30.60
C ALA A 213 0.74 -22.96 29.09
N THR A 214 1.93 -23.34 28.60
CA THR A 214 2.15 -23.70 27.19
C THR A 214 1.29 -24.90 26.74
N ARG A 215 0.78 -25.73 27.65
CA ARG A 215 -0.07 -26.90 27.31
C ARG A 215 -1.56 -26.56 27.24
N TYR A 216 -2.04 -25.64 28.09
CA TYR A 216 -3.46 -25.29 28.20
C TYR A 216 -3.83 -23.98 27.47
N ASP A 217 -2.87 -23.06 27.30
CA ASP A 217 -3.06 -21.85 26.49
C ASP A 217 -2.98 -22.15 24.97
N PHE A 218 -2.39 -23.27 24.55
CA PHE A 218 -2.26 -23.59 23.12
C PHE A 218 -3.31 -24.57 22.62
N GLY A 219 -4.21 -24.06 21.76
CA GLY A 219 -5.00 -24.89 20.86
C GLY A 219 -4.33 -24.98 19.49
N LYS A 220 -4.44 -26.13 18.81
CA LYS A 220 -3.92 -26.35 17.43
C LYS A 220 -4.39 -25.31 16.40
N HIS A 221 -5.47 -24.59 16.71
CA HIS A 221 -6.10 -23.58 15.86
C HIS A 221 -5.85 -22.15 16.34
N ILE A 222 -4.98 -21.90 17.32
CA ILE A 222 -4.70 -20.56 17.83
C ILE A 222 -3.27 -20.18 17.46
N SER A 223 -3.14 -19.11 16.68
CA SER A 223 -1.85 -18.46 16.40
C SER A 223 -1.60 -17.36 17.43
N ARG A 224 -0.39 -17.26 17.98
CA ARG A 224 -0.08 -16.35 19.09
C ARG A 224 1.15 -15.50 18.82
N GLU A 225 1.02 -14.21 19.15
CA GLU A 225 2.13 -13.27 19.18
C GLU A 225 2.55 -12.95 20.61
N TYR A 226 3.74 -13.40 21.00
CA TYR A 226 4.27 -13.19 22.33
C TYR A 226 5.08 -11.89 22.43
N ARG A 227 4.54 -10.93 23.17
CA ARG A 227 5.21 -9.70 23.57
C ARG A 227 6.30 -10.03 24.60
N VAL A 228 7.56 -9.82 24.23
CA VAL A 228 8.75 -10.03 25.08
C VAL A 228 9.55 -8.74 25.24
N SER A 229 10.18 -8.53 26.39
CA SER A 229 11.06 -7.37 26.55
C SER A 229 12.31 -7.48 25.66
N PRO A 230 12.97 -6.36 25.29
CA PRO A 230 14.23 -6.40 24.54
C PRO A 230 15.32 -7.23 25.23
N ASP A 231 15.34 -7.21 26.57
CA ASP A 231 16.29 -7.97 27.39
C ASP A 231 16.09 -9.50 27.28
N PHE A 232 14.92 -10.00 26.86
CA PHE A 232 14.71 -11.42 26.59
C PHE A 232 15.57 -11.91 25.41
N VAL A 233 15.71 -11.05 24.39
CA VAL A 233 16.53 -11.35 23.20
C VAL A 233 18.01 -11.06 23.48
N LEU A 234 18.32 -9.92 24.10
CA LEU A 234 19.69 -9.43 24.26
C LEU A 234 20.39 -9.90 25.55
N GLY A 235 19.63 -10.30 26.56
CA GLY A 235 20.09 -10.42 27.95
C GLY A 235 20.23 -9.07 28.66
N LYS A 236 20.38 -9.13 29.98
CA LYS A 236 20.53 -7.94 30.83
C LYS A 236 21.93 -7.35 30.69
N ARG A 237 22.08 -6.04 30.94
CA ARG A 237 23.40 -5.34 30.93
C ARG A 237 24.51 -6.09 31.69
N LYS A 238 24.20 -6.68 32.85
CA LYS A 238 25.17 -7.42 33.69
C LYS A 238 25.38 -8.89 33.28
N LYS A 239 24.48 -9.45 32.46
CA LYS A 239 24.47 -10.86 32.02
C LYS A 239 23.94 -10.91 30.57
N PRO A 240 24.77 -10.55 29.57
CA PRO A 240 24.36 -10.57 28.17
C PRO A 240 24.04 -12.00 27.71
N ASN A 241 23.05 -12.15 26.84
CA ASN A 241 22.58 -13.45 26.37
C ASN A 241 23.42 -13.95 25.18
N ILE A 242 24.71 -14.19 25.41
CA ILE A 242 25.69 -14.51 24.35
C ILE A 242 25.28 -15.76 23.55
N TYR A 243 24.66 -16.73 24.20
CA TYR A 243 24.25 -18.01 23.60
C TYR A 243 22.75 -18.10 23.25
N HIS A 244 21.99 -17.02 23.48
CA HIS A 244 20.56 -16.90 23.16
C HIS A 244 19.71 -18.07 23.71
N HIS A 245 20.02 -18.50 24.95
CA HIS A 245 19.38 -19.66 25.59
C HIS A 245 17.86 -19.50 25.70
N GLU A 246 17.37 -18.33 26.11
CA GLU A 246 15.92 -18.05 26.21
C GLU A 246 15.17 -18.23 24.88
N LEU A 247 15.80 -17.91 23.72
CA LEU A 247 15.22 -18.15 22.39
C LEU A 247 15.25 -19.62 22.00
N LYS A 248 16.32 -20.34 22.37
CA LYS A 248 16.42 -21.79 22.14
C LYS A 248 15.38 -22.55 22.97
N ASP A 249 15.20 -22.17 24.23
CA ASP A 249 14.21 -22.75 25.13
C ASP A 249 12.78 -22.46 24.64
N PHE A 250 12.53 -21.23 24.16
CA PHE A 250 11.27 -20.89 23.49
C PHE A 250 11.03 -21.78 22.26
N TYR A 251 11.99 -21.89 21.34
CA TYR A 251 11.84 -22.75 20.16
C TYR A 251 11.60 -24.22 20.54
N ALA A 252 12.40 -24.77 21.46
CA ALA A 252 12.34 -26.16 21.87
C ALA A 252 10.98 -26.53 22.49
N SER A 253 10.47 -25.68 23.39
CA SER A 253 9.18 -25.90 24.06
C SER A 253 7.99 -25.90 23.08
N HIS A 254 8.03 -25.10 22.01
CA HIS A 254 6.97 -25.03 21.01
C HIS A 254 7.12 -26.09 19.90
N HIS A 255 8.36 -26.45 19.55
CA HIS A 255 8.66 -27.53 18.62
C HIS A 255 8.18 -28.88 19.15
N GLN A 256 8.38 -29.17 20.45
CA GLN A 256 7.87 -30.38 21.11
C GLN A 256 6.35 -30.55 21.01
N GLN A 257 5.61 -29.46 20.79
CA GLN A 257 4.15 -29.47 20.64
C GLN A 257 3.69 -29.43 19.18
N ALA A 258 4.61 -29.45 18.21
CA ALA A 258 4.35 -29.27 16.76
C ALA A 258 3.73 -27.89 16.40
N LEU A 259 4.05 -26.84 17.16
CA LEU A 259 3.52 -25.48 16.99
C LEU A 259 4.52 -24.38 16.59
N PRO A 260 5.75 -24.65 16.09
CA PRO A 260 6.77 -23.60 15.94
C PRO A 260 6.42 -22.52 14.89
N GLU A 261 5.48 -22.78 13.98
CA GLU A 261 5.00 -21.80 12.99
C GLU A 261 3.78 -20.98 13.45
N GLN A 262 3.16 -21.36 14.56
CA GLN A 262 1.96 -20.69 15.11
C GLN A 262 2.29 -19.74 16.28
N ALA A 263 3.56 -19.66 16.70
CA ALA A 263 4.00 -18.82 17.79
C ALA A 263 5.25 -18.02 17.41
N HIS A 264 5.19 -16.70 17.58
CA HIS A 264 6.32 -15.82 17.34
C HIS A 264 6.46 -14.74 18.40
N LEU A 265 7.63 -14.12 18.42
CA LEU A 265 8.01 -13.10 19.37
C LEU A 265 7.90 -11.71 18.73
N VAL A 266 7.40 -10.79 19.52
CA VAL A 266 7.36 -9.36 19.20
C VAL A 266 8.04 -8.63 20.34
N ILE A 267 9.06 -7.84 20.00
CA ILE A 267 9.84 -7.12 21.02
C ILE A 267 9.03 -5.91 21.49
N HIS A 268 8.62 -5.95 22.74
CA HIS A 268 7.74 -5.00 23.40
C HIS A 268 8.53 -3.99 24.22
N PHE A 269 8.56 -2.74 23.75
CA PHE A 269 9.11 -1.59 24.46
C PHE A 269 8.03 -0.96 25.34
N THR A 270 8.31 -0.89 26.64
CA THR A 270 7.38 -0.31 27.61
C THR A 270 7.54 1.22 27.67
N ARG A 271 6.42 1.92 27.62
CA ARG A 271 6.31 3.36 27.88
C ARG A 271 5.98 3.62 29.34
N GLY A 272 6.83 4.40 29.98
CA GLY A 272 6.61 4.91 31.33
C GLY A 272 7.63 5.99 31.64
N LEU A 273 7.36 6.81 32.66
CA LEU A 273 8.27 7.87 33.08
C LEU A 273 9.65 7.28 33.45
N PRO A 274 10.74 7.66 32.75
CA PRO A 274 12.07 7.17 33.07
C PRO A 274 12.56 7.63 34.45
N ASP A 275 12.18 8.85 34.86
CA ASP A 275 12.45 9.38 36.19
C ASP A 275 11.18 10.00 36.80
N LYS A 276 10.64 9.29 37.81
CA LYS A 276 9.71 9.75 38.86
C LYS A 276 9.76 11.25 39.17
N LYS A 277 10.98 11.74 39.39
CA LYS A 277 11.28 13.06 39.96
C LYS A 277 11.35 14.16 38.92
N LYS A 278 11.45 13.81 37.64
CA LYS A 278 11.54 14.75 36.51
C LYS A 278 10.51 14.38 35.44
N PRO A 279 9.20 14.44 35.76
CA PRO A 279 8.14 13.94 34.88
C PRO A 279 8.01 14.70 33.56
N TYR A 280 8.56 15.91 33.48
CA TYR A 280 8.49 16.75 32.29
C TYR A 280 9.77 16.72 31.44
N ASP A 281 10.83 16.01 31.87
CA ASP A 281 12.07 15.89 31.08
C ASP A 281 11.76 15.27 29.71
N ARG A 282 11.97 16.04 28.64
CA ARG A 282 11.73 15.61 27.25
C ARG A 282 12.99 15.05 26.59
N ARG A 283 14.17 15.33 27.13
CA ARG A 283 15.45 14.83 26.59
C ARG A 283 15.64 13.37 26.96
N VAL A 284 15.31 13.02 28.21
CA VAL A 284 15.39 11.65 28.75
C VAL A 284 16.70 10.94 28.35
N GLU A 285 17.83 11.64 28.51
CA GLU A 285 19.13 11.24 27.94
C GLU A 285 19.54 9.83 28.36
N SER A 286 19.45 9.51 29.66
CA SER A 286 19.81 8.18 30.18
C SER A 286 18.95 7.05 29.62
N PHE A 287 17.67 7.34 29.34
CA PHE A 287 16.74 6.39 28.74
C PHE A 287 17.02 6.21 27.25
N ARG A 288 17.29 7.32 26.54
CA ARG A 288 17.73 7.30 25.13
C ARG A 288 19.04 6.54 24.97
N ASP A 289 19.99 6.67 25.89
CA ASP A 289 21.23 5.89 25.88
C ASP A 289 20.94 4.38 26.05
N ASP A 290 19.98 4.00 26.90
CA ASP A 290 19.58 2.59 27.00
C ASP A 290 18.87 2.09 25.74
N LEU A 291 17.97 2.88 25.16
CA LEU A 291 17.32 2.56 23.89
C LEU A 291 18.36 2.39 22.78
N LEU A 292 19.34 3.29 22.68
CA LEU A 292 20.41 3.20 21.71
C LEU A 292 21.21 1.90 21.87
N ARG A 293 21.58 1.54 23.12
CA ARG A 293 22.22 0.26 23.42
C ARG A 293 21.36 -0.93 22.96
N GLN A 294 20.06 -0.92 23.26
CA GLN A 294 19.13 -1.97 22.85
C GLN A 294 19.05 -2.07 21.32
N VAL A 295 18.98 -0.94 20.61
CA VAL A 295 18.98 -0.90 19.14
C VAL A 295 20.24 -1.50 18.56
N ARG A 296 21.42 -1.10 19.04
CA ARG A 296 22.70 -1.66 18.57
C ARG A 296 22.79 -3.16 18.85
N GLY A 297 22.28 -3.61 20.00
CA GLY A 297 22.17 -5.03 20.32
C GLY A 297 21.28 -5.79 19.35
N LEU A 298 20.12 -5.22 18.99
CA LEU A 298 19.17 -5.84 18.06
C LEU A 298 19.66 -5.83 16.60
N GLU A 299 20.37 -4.78 16.18
CA GLU A 299 21.07 -4.74 14.88
C GLU A 299 22.12 -5.85 14.80
N ALA A 300 22.89 -6.08 15.89
CA ALA A 300 23.86 -7.16 15.99
C ALA A 300 23.19 -8.55 16.02
N PHE A 301 22.08 -8.69 16.73
CA PHE A 301 21.25 -9.90 16.72
C PHE A 301 20.78 -10.24 15.30
N ASN A 302 20.21 -9.26 14.58
CA ASN A 302 19.74 -9.44 13.20
C ASN A 302 20.89 -9.80 12.25
N ALA A 303 22.09 -9.25 12.46
CA ALA A 303 23.30 -9.57 11.67
C ALA A 303 23.98 -10.90 12.04
N SER A 304 23.55 -11.58 13.11
CA SER A 304 24.27 -12.74 13.67
C SER A 304 24.23 -13.97 12.74
N VAL A 305 25.40 -14.41 12.29
CA VAL A 305 25.57 -15.64 11.50
C VAL A 305 25.43 -16.89 12.38
N THR A 306 25.80 -16.81 13.66
CA THR A 306 25.68 -17.92 14.61
C THR A 306 24.21 -18.29 14.85
N LEU A 307 23.33 -17.29 14.91
CA LEU A 307 21.88 -17.53 15.08
C LEU A 307 21.18 -17.94 13.79
N LYS A 308 21.75 -17.54 12.63
CA LYS A 308 21.29 -17.98 11.31
C LYS A 308 21.48 -19.49 11.11
N ASN A 309 22.63 -20.01 11.54
CA ASN A 309 23.02 -21.40 11.35
C ASN A 309 22.95 -22.19 12.67
N GLY A 310 22.00 -21.85 13.56
CA GLY A 310 21.83 -22.59 14.80
C GLY A 310 21.40 -24.03 14.52
N GLU A 311 21.83 -24.99 15.34
CA GLU A 311 21.36 -26.37 15.28
C GLU A 311 20.43 -26.65 16.47
N HIS A 312 19.33 -27.37 16.22
CA HIS A 312 18.44 -27.88 17.26
C HIS A 312 18.33 -29.39 17.18
N THR A 313 18.63 -30.07 18.29
CA THR A 313 18.43 -31.51 18.50
C THR A 313 17.18 -31.69 19.37
N GLY A 314 16.10 -32.22 18.79
CA GLY A 314 14.83 -32.40 19.51
C GLY A 314 14.91 -33.48 20.59
N ASP A 315 15.41 -34.66 20.21
CA ASP A 315 15.72 -35.79 21.09
C ASP A 315 17.21 -36.11 21.06
N ILE A 316 17.72 -36.79 22.09
CA ILE A 316 19.14 -37.18 22.22
C ILE A 316 19.63 -38.02 21.01
N ASP A 317 18.70 -38.71 20.33
CA ASP A 317 18.98 -39.59 19.19
C ASP A 317 18.57 -38.98 17.81
N ALA A 318 18.06 -37.75 17.77
CA ALA A 318 17.60 -37.11 16.53
C ALA A 318 18.72 -36.32 15.83
N GLU A 319 18.77 -36.36 14.49
CA GLU A 319 19.74 -35.57 13.73
C GLU A 319 19.54 -34.06 13.94
N PRO A 320 20.62 -33.27 14.14
CA PRO A 320 20.52 -31.83 14.31
C PRO A 320 19.90 -31.16 13.09
N GLN A 321 18.81 -30.41 13.28
CA GLN A 321 18.22 -29.61 12.21
C GLN A 321 18.69 -28.15 12.26
N PRO A 322 19.03 -27.53 11.10
CA PRO A 322 19.39 -26.13 11.04
C PRO A 322 18.16 -25.23 11.26
N VAL A 323 18.23 -24.33 12.23
CA VAL A 323 17.18 -23.40 12.64
C VAL A 323 17.73 -21.97 12.69
N ASP A 324 17.10 -21.05 11.97
CA ASP A 324 17.39 -19.62 12.05
C ASP A 324 16.56 -18.98 13.18
N LEU A 325 17.14 -18.92 14.39
CA LEU A 325 16.48 -18.40 15.59
C LEU A 325 16.08 -16.93 15.46
N ARG A 326 16.69 -16.18 14.52
CA ARG A 326 16.34 -14.76 14.29
C ARG A 326 14.93 -14.61 13.73
N ARG A 327 14.41 -15.64 13.04
CA ARG A 327 13.05 -15.67 12.47
C ARG A 327 11.94 -15.73 13.53
N LEU A 328 12.28 -16.02 14.77
CA LEU A 328 11.32 -15.99 15.89
C LEU A 328 10.84 -14.57 16.17
N VAL A 329 11.67 -13.56 15.95
CA VAL A 329 11.28 -12.15 16.15
C VAL A 329 10.65 -11.62 14.86
N ARG A 330 9.38 -11.20 14.93
CA ARG A 330 8.59 -10.75 13.77
C ARG A 330 8.26 -9.28 13.74
N GLY A 331 8.33 -8.61 14.88
CA GLY A 331 7.96 -7.22 14.97
C GLY A 331 8.44 -6.55 16.23
N TYR A 332 8.14 -5.27 16.29
CA TYR A 332 8.34 -4.42 17.45
C TYR A 332 7.00 -3.87 17.89
N ASP A 333 6.80 -3.78 19.19
CA ASP A 333 5.60 -3.25 19.81
C ASP A 333 5.99 -2.18 20.83
N VAL A 334 5.18 -1.12 20.93
CA VAL A 334 5.38 -0.05 21.91
C VAL A 334 4.06 0.20 22.61
N ALA A 335 4.00 -0.06 23.91
CA ALA A 335 2.79 0.15 24.72
C ALA A 335 3.08 0.69 26.12
N GLY A 336 2.04 1.21 26.76
CA GLY A 336 2.09 1.90 28.05
C GLY A 336 1.61 3.34 27.93
N ASN A 337 1.70 4.12 29.01
CA ASN A 337 1.04 5.41 29.12
C ASN A 337 1.60 6.45 28.12
N GLU A 338 0.79 6.80 27.11
CA GLU A 338 1.13 7.77 26.07
C GLU A 338 1.20 9.22 26.58
N ASN A 339 0.57 9.52 27.72
CA ASN A 339 0.65 10.85 28.35
C ASN A 339 2.00 11.07 29.06
N ASP A 340 2.63 9.98 29.54
CA ASP A 340 3.90 10.03 30.26
C ASP A 340 5.08 10.15 29.31
N LEU A 341 5.12 9.29 28.27
CA LEU A 341 6.23 9.23 27.34
C LEU A 341 5.73 9.19 25.87
N PRO A 342 5.90 10.29 25.11
CA PRO A 342 5.36 10.38 23.75
C PRO A 342 6.10 9.45 22.77
N ILE A 343 5.42 9.09 21.68
CA ILE A 343 5.97 8.16 20.67
C ILE A 343 7.23 8.68 19.98
N GLU A 344 7.42 10.00 19.91
CA GLU A 344 8.60 10.65 19.34
C GLU A 344 9.94 10.17 19.95
N ILE A 345 9.93 9.67 21.19
CA ILE A 345 11.12 9.09 21.84
C ILE A 345 11.52 7.78 21.15
N PHE A 346 10.54 6.95 20.80
CA PHE A 346 10.72 5.62 20.20
C PHE A 346 10.74 5.65 18.67
N ALA A 347 10.15 6.68 18.03
CA ALA A 347 10.03 6.74 16.58
C ALA A 347 11.36 6.59 15.82
N PRO A 348 12.47 7.27 16.19
CA PRO A 348 13.78 7.03 15.56
C PRO A 348 14.26 5.58 15.70
N VAL A 349 14.12 5.02 16.89
CA VAL A 349 14.51 3.64 17.22
C VAL A 349 13.77 2.64 16.34
N LEU A 350 12.45 2.77 16.23
CA LEU A 350 11.63 1.88 15.42
C LEU A 350 11.94 2.00 13.92
N ARG A 351 12.19 3.22 13.40
CA ARG A 351 12.58 3.41 11.99
C ARG A 351 13.89 2.70 11.66
N VAL A 352 14.88 2.80 12.54
CA VAL A 352 16.20 2.18 12.39
C VAL A 352 16.10 0.66 12.44
N LEU A 353 15.45 0.12 13.48
CA LEU A 353 15.25 -1.32 13.64
C LEU A 353 14.53 -1.95 12.45
N ARG A 354 13.53 -1.24 11.89
CA ARG A 354 12.79 -1.69 10.72
C ARG A 354 13.58 -1.58 9.41
N ALA A 355 14.49 -0.61 9.29
CA ALA A 355 15.34 -0.46 8.10
C ALA A 355 16.37 -1.59 7.99
N ALA A 356 16.78 -2.17 9.12
CA ALA A 356 17.73 -3.29 9.20
C ALA A 356 19.04 -3.04 8.42
N LYS A 357 19.49 -1.78 8.35
CA LYS A 357 20.73 -1.38 7.68
C LYS A 357 21.92 -1.75 8.56
N HIS A 358 22.65 -2.81 8.20
CA HIS A 358 23.77 -3.31 8.99
C HIS A 358 25.06 -2.51 8.71
N PRO A 359 25.78 -2.05 9.75
CA PRO A 359 27.05 -1.32 9.58
C PRO A 359 28.23 -2.17 9.05
N GLY A 360 28.05 -3.46 8.73
CA GLY A 360 29.16 -4.35 8.33
C GLY A 360 28.79 -5.69 7.69
N GLY A 361 27.60 -5.82 7.08
CA GLY A 361 27.15 -7.08 6.48
C GLY A 361 27.78 -7.36 5.12
N MET A 362 28.36 -8.56 4.94
CA MET A 362 28.84 -9.02 3.62
C MET A 362 27.68 -9.14 2.60
N PRO A 363 27.94 -9.03 1.28
CA PRO A 363 26.94 -9.10 0.21
C PRO A 363 26.10 -10.40 0.14
N MET A 364 26.44 -11.42 0.96
CA MET A 364 25.78 -12.74 1.02
C MET A 364 24.94 -12.99 2.29
N SER A 365 24.63 -11.96 3.09
CA SER A 365 23.70 -12.15 4.22
C SER A 365 22.28 -12.45 3.72
N THR A 366 21.62 -13.48 4.25
CA THR A 366 20.21 -13.77 3.94
C THR A 366 19.35 -12.71 4.60
N ARG A 367 18.61 -11.95 3.80
CA ARG A 367 17.73 -10.88 4.27
C ARG A 367 16.59 -11.46 5.10
N LEU A 368 16.49 -11.06 6.37
CA LEU A 368 15.31 -11.33 7.20
C LEU A 368 14.12 -10.54 6.64
N GLN A 369 12.91 -11.08 6.82
CA GLN A 369 11.71 -10.31 6.48
C GLN A 369 11.67 -9.01 7.30
N ARG A 370 11.12 -7.97 6.68
CA ARG A 370 10.97 -6.68 7.32
C ARG A 370 10.02 -6.84 8.53
N PRO A 371 10.42 -6.44 9.74
CA PRO A 371 9.56 -6.56 10.91
C PRO A 371 8.41 -5.55 10.84
N PHE A 372 7.22 -5.95 11.30
CA PHE A 372 6.09 -5.04 11.48
C PHE A 372 6.27 -4.22 12.77
N ILE A 373 5.58 -3.09 12.84
CA ILE A 373 5.51 -2.25 14.04
C ILE A 373 4.07 -2.21 14.54
N THR A 374 3.88 -2.43 15.83
CA THR A 374 2.64 -2.13 16.56
C THR A 374 2.92 -0.95 17.49
N VAL A 375 2.04 0.04 17.48
CA VAL A 375 2.09 1.16 18.43
C VAL A 375 0.74 1.30 19.10
N HIS A 376 0.70 1.16 20.41
CA HIS A 376 -0.47 1.53 21.21
C HIS A 376 -0.57 3.04 21.25
N CYS A 377 -1.71 3.56 20.80
CA CYS A 377 -1.96 4.98 20.74
C CYS A 377 -3.45 5.30 20.65
N GLY A 378 -3.83 6.45 21.20
CA GLY A 378 -5.23 6.88 21.22
C GLY A 378 -6.11 6.01 22.12
N GLU A 379 -5.50 5.37 23.12
CA GLU A 379 -6.17 4.52 24.13
C GLU A 379 -6.38 5.29 25.44
N ASP A 380 -5.38 6.08 25.86
CA ASP A 380 -5.30 6.76 27.16
C ASP A 380 -5.04 8.25 26.92
N TYR A 381 -6.10 9.07 26.90
CA TYR A 381 -5.97 10.49 26.63
C TYR A 381 -6.88 11.36 27.50
N SER A 382 -6.36 12.53 27.93
CA SER A 382 -7.16 13.53 28.65
C SER A 382 -8.13 14.31 27.76
N HIS A 383 -7.76 14.51 26.48
CA HIS A 383 -8.53 15.25 25.48
C HIS A 383 -8.55 14.49 24.16
N LEU A 384 -9.67 14.49 23.43
CA LEU A 384 -9.83 13.71 22.19
C LEU A 384 -8.75 14.03 21.14
N LEU A 385 -8.44 15.31 20.94
CA LEU A 385 -7.32 15.72 20.08
C LEU A 385 -5.97 15.16 20.53
N SER A 386 -5.72 14.99 21.83
CA SER A 386 -4.46 14.37 22.29
C SER A 386 -4.35 12.94 21.80
N GLY A 387 -5.43 12.16 21.91
CA GLY A 387 -5.48 10.78 21.42
C GLY A 387 -5.33 10.71 19.90
N LEU A 388 -6.08 11.54 19.15
CA LEU A 388 -5.97 11.59 17.69
C LEU A 388 -4.58 12.03 17.20
N ARG A 389 -3.98 13.04 17.86
CA ARG A 389 -2.63 13.49 17.56
C ARG A 389 -1.62 12.39 17.86
N ALA A 390 -1.71 11.70 19.00
CA ALA A 390 -0.81 10.59 19.34
C ALA A 390 -0.87 9.47 18.29
N MET A 391 -2.06 9.17 17.74
CA MET A 391 -2.21 8.24 16.63
C MET A 391 -1.54 8.74 15.35
N ASP A 392 -1.75 10.00 14.97
CA ASP A 392 -1.14 10.57 13.77
C ASP A 392 0.39 10.72 13.90
N GLU A 393 0.89 11.06 15.09
CA GLU A 393 2.32 11.03 15.44
C GLU A 393 2.88 9.61 15.32
N ALA A 394 2.18 8.59 15.82
CA ALA A 394 2.60 7.20 15.65
C ALA A 394 2.73 6.85 14.16
N VAL A 395 1.73 7.20 13.34
CA VAL A 395 1.73 6.93 11.91
C VAL A 395 2.84 7.68 11.18
N GLU A 396 2.96 8.99 11.37
CA GLU A 396 3.88 9.84 10.63
C GLU A 396 5.31 9.77 11.16
N PHE A 397 5.51 9.78 12.48
CA PHE A 397 6.85 9.77 13.07
C PHE A 397 7.47 8.38 12.97
N CYS A 398 6.74 7.31 13.25
CA CYS A 398 7.26 5.95 13.02
C CYS A 398 7.26 5.58 11.52
N GLN A 399 6.65 6.40 10.65
CA GLN A 399 6.43 6.12 9.24
C GLN A 399 5.75 4.76 9.04
N LEU A 400 4.64 4.51 9.73
CA LEU A 400 3.89 3.25 9.63
C LEU A 400 3.41 3.03 8.20
N ARG A 401 3.40 1.77 7.76
CA ARG A 401 3.05 1.35 6.40
C ARG A 401 2.18 0.11 6.43
N GLU A 402 1.80 -0.38 5.26
CA GLU A 402 0.98 -1.57 5.09
C GLU A 402 1.48 -2.75 5.96
N GLY A 403 0.57 -3.31 6.77
CA GLY A 403 0.86 -4.39 7.72
C GLY A 403 1.28 -3.94 9.13
N ASP A 404 1.60 -2.66 9.33
CA ASP A 404 1.81 -2.09 10.68
C ASP A 404 0.46 -1.87 11.41
N ARG A 405 0.50 -1.85 12.74
CA ARG A 405 -0.68 -1.86 13.61
C ARG A 405 -0.76 -0.67 14.56
N LEU A 406 -1.99 -0.22 14.78
CA LEU A 406 -2.35 0.73 15.83
C LEU A 406 -3.11 -0.04 16.93
N GLY A 407 -2.51 -0.14 18.12
CA GLY A 407 -3.09 -0.76 19.30
C GLY A 407 -4.22 0.10 19.89
N HIS A 408 -5.38 -0.51 20.10
CA HIS A 408 -6.63 0.07 20.60
C HIS A 408 -7.23 1.17 19.72
N GLY A 409 -6.54 2.29 19.50
CA GLY A 409 -6.95 3.35 18.57
C GLY A 409 -8.30 4.03 18.86
N LEU A 410 -8.78 3.98 20.11
CA LEU A 410 -10.15 4.36 20.52
C LEU A 410 -10.54 5.79 20.11
N ALA A 411 -9.61 6.73 20.22
CA ALA A 411 -9.81 8.13 19.83
C ALA A 411 -10.30 8.28 18.38
N LEU A 412 -9.92 7.36 17.47
CA LEU A 412 -10.26 7.44 16.06
C LEU A 412 -11.75 7.21 15.76
N GLY A 413 -12.45 6.45 16.60
CA GLY A 413 -13.83 6.03 16.31
C GLY A 413 -14.87 6.37 17.38
N VAL A 414 -14.47 6.94 18.51
CA VAL A 414 -15.41 7.43 19.54
C VAL A 414 -16.32 8.54 18.99
N ASP A 415 -17.58 8.57 19.43
CA ASP A 415 -18.50 9.68 19.14
C ASP A 415 -18.04 10.93 19.90
N ALA A 416 -17.62 11.96 19.16
CA ALA A 416 -17.05 13.18 19.73
C ALA A 416 -18.03 13.94 20.64
N GLY A 417 -19.34 13.91 20.34
CA GLY A 417 -20.37 14.57 21.15
C GLY A 417 -20.62 13.82 22.45
N GLN A 418 -20.75 12.49 22.40
CA GLN A 418 -20.90 11.67 23.60
C GLN A 418 -19.65 11.74 24.49
N TRP A 419 -18.46 11.71 23.89
CA TRP A 419 -17.22 11.92 24.61
C TRP A 419 -17.21 13.27 25.33
N ALA A 420 -17.53 14.37 24.63
CA ALA A 420 -17.53 15.72 25.20
C ALA A 420 -18.51 15.84 26.39
N ASN A 421 -19.71 15.26 26.25
CA ASN A 421 -20.74 15.24 27.29
C ASN A 421 -20.32 14.44 28.53
N ARG A 422 -19.63 13.30 28.34
CA ARG A 422 -19.12 12.47 29.44
C ARG A 422 -17.88 13.08 30.09
N GLN A 423 -16.95 13.59 29.29
CA GLN A 423 -15.70 14.19 29.77
C GLN A 423 -15.99 15.45 30.60
N ARG A 424 -16.90 16.30 30.13
CA ARG A 424 -17.24 17.63 30.64
C ARG A 424 -16.08 18.63 30.66
N ARG A 425 -14.92 18.25 31.20
CA ARG A 425 -13.72 19.07 31.34
C ARG A 425 -12.47 18.22 31.18
N ALA A 426 -11.52 18.67 30.37
CA ALA A 426 -10.24 18.02 30.15
C ALA A 426 -9.13 18.80 30.86
N TRP A 427 -8.20 18.06 31.48
CA TRP A 427 -7.03 18.61 32.16
C TRP A 427 -5.77 18.11 31.47
N LEU A 428 -4.96 19.03 30.98
CA LEU A 428 -3.74 18.76 30.22
C LEU A 428 -2.76 19.92 30.40
N THR A 429 -1.50 19.75 30.01
CA THR A 429 -0.55 20.87 30.08
C THR A 429 -0.86 21.91 29.00
N ALA A 430 -0.53 23.17 29.27
CA ALA A 430 -0.68 24.27 28.32
C ALA A 430 0.06 23.96 27.00
N GLY A 431 1.24 23.33 27.07
CA GLY A 431 1.99 22.87 25.91
C GLY A 431 1.28 21.79 25.11
N GLN A 432 0.72 20.77 25.77
CA GLN A 432 -0.06 19.72 25.08
C GLN A 432 -1.29 20.30 24.39
N HIS A 433 -1.93 21.31 24.98
CA HIS A 433 -3.08 21.98 24.40
C HIS A 433 -2.70 22.81 23.17
N LEU A 434 -1.62 23.60 23.25
CA LEU A 434 -1.12 24.33 22.09
C LEU A 434 -0.79 23.37 20.92
N ASP A 435 -0.11 22.26 21.21
CA ASP A 435 0.21 21.24 20.21
C ASP A 435 -1.06 20.62 19.60
N ASN A 436 -2.11 20.37 20.40
CA ASN A 436 -3.40 19.88 19.91
C ASN A 436 -4.07 20.86 18.94
N LEU A 437 -4.07 22.16 19.28
CA LEU A 437 -4.66 23.21 18.45
C LEU A 437 -3.91 23.36 17.12
N VAL A 438 -2.56 23.38 17.18
CA VAL A 438 -1.70 23.47 15.99
C VAL A 438 -1.92 22.27 15.05
N TRP A 439 -1.97 21.07 15.62
CA TRP A 439 -2.26 19.85 14.86
C TRP A 439 -3.66 19.90 14.24
N ALA A 440 -4.70 20.22 15.02
CA ALA A 440 -6.08 20.30 14.53
C ALA A 440 -6.23 21.34 13.41
N TYR A 441 -5.55 22.49 13.51
CA TYR A 441 -5.53 23.50 12.46
C TYR A 441 -4.95 22.94 11.16
N HIS A 442 -3.83 22.21 11.21
CA HIS A 442 -3.23 21.60 10.02
C HIS A 442 -4.11 20.50 9.42
N GLN A 443 -4.79 19.69 10.23
CA GLN A 443 -5.77 18.72 9.72
C GLN A 443 -6.95 19.44 9.04
N ALA A 444 -7.43 20.56 9.61
CA ALA A 444 -8.47 21.37 9.01
C ALA A 444 -8.05 21.99 7.66
N VAL A 445 -6.79 22.43 7.52
CA VAL A 445 -6.23 22.89 6.23
C VAL A 445 -6.30 21.77 5.19
N GLN A 446 -5.91 20.54 5.54
CA GLN A 446 -5.99 19.40 4.62
C GLN A 446 -7.45 19.06 4.26
N LEU A 447 -8.33 19.05 5.26
CA LEU A 447 -9.77 18.84 5.08
C LEU A 447 -10.42 19.91 4.19
N SER A 448 -9.91 21.14 4.17
CA SER A 448 -10.47 22.23 3.34
C SER A 448 -10.42 21.94 1.84
N GLN A 449 -9.55 21.01 1.41
CA GLN A 449 -9.51 20.51 0.03
C GLN A 449 -10.70 19.60 -0.32
N HIS A 450 -11.42 19.10 0.69
CA HIS A 450 -12.51 18.15 0.56
C HIS A 450 -13.86 18.73 1.01
N THR A 451 -13.87 19.55 2.07
CA THR A 451 -15.09 20.17 2.62
C THR A 451 -14.83 21.60 3.09
N THR A 452 -15.77 22.51 2.81
CA THR A 452 -15.69 23.92 3.22
C THR A 452 -16.36 24.20 4.56
N GLU A 453 -17.05 23.22 5.15
CA GLU A 453 -17.86 23.38 6.38
C GLU A 453 -17.04 23.89 7.58
N HIS A 454 -15.75 23.52 7.65
CA HIS A 454 -14.91 23.81 8.81
C HIS A 454 -14.04 25.07 8.69
N ILE A 455 -14.10 25.79 7.56
CA ILE A 455 -13.33 27.03 7.36
C ILE A 455 -13.56 28.06 8.49
N PRO A 456 -14.79 28.31 8.98
CA PRO A 456 -15.01 29.24 10.09
C PRO A 456 -14.28 28.83 11.39
N VAL A 457 -14.23 27.54 11.68
CA VAL A 457 -13.57 26.97 12.87
C VAL A 457 -12.05 27.13 12.81
N MET A 458 -11.47 27.16 11.61
CA MET A 458 -10.03 27.39 11.44
C MET A 458 -9.60 28.77 11.94
N HIS A 459 -10.46 29.79 11.81
CA HIS A 459 -10.18 31.11 12.36
C HIS A 459 -10.18 31.08 13.90
N GLU A 460 -11.13 30.37 14.51
CA GLU A 460 -11.18 30.17 15.97
C GLU A 460 -9.93 29.46 16.49
N LEU A 461 -9.51 28.36 15.84
CA LEU A 461 -8.29 27.63 16.20
C LEU A 461 -7.05 28.51 16.09
N ARG A 462 -6.94 29.31 15.02
CA ARG A 462 -5.82 30.24 14.84
C ARG A 462 -5.75 31.28 15.96
N ASP A 463 -6.88 31.83 16.36
CA ASP A 463 -6.93 32.83 17.43
C ASP A 463 -6.56 32.20 18.79
N LYS A 464 -6.99 30.95 19.05
CA LYS A 464 -6.54 30.18 20.22
C LYS A 464 -5.03 29.91 20.18
N ILE A 465 -4.46 29.54 19.02
CA ILE A 465 -3.01 29.33 18.84
C ILE A 465 -2.23 30.62 19.11
N HIS A 466 -2.70 31.77 18.61
CA HIS A 466 -2.05 33.06 18.87
C HIS A 466 -2.08 33.41 20.37
N ARG A 467 -3.21 33.22 21.05
CA ARG A 467 -3.33 33.44 22.50
C ARG A 467 -2.34 32.57 23.28
N TRP A 468 -2.37 31.25 23.06
CA TRP A 468 -1.54 30.31 23.79
C TRP A 468 -0.05 30.44 23.46
N SER A 469 0.31 30.74 22.21
CA SER A 469 1.71 31.01 21.84
C SER A 469 2.24 32.29 22.48
N GLN A 470 1.42 33.35 22.53
CA GLN A 470 1.79 34.58 23.23
C GLN A 470 1.98 34.34 24.73
N GLN A 471 1.13 33.54 25.36
CA GLN A 471 1.22 33.22 26.78
C GLN A 471 2.45 32.34 27.10
N LEU A 472 2.75 31.35 26.27
CA LEU A 472 3.83 30.38 26.52
C LEU A 472 5.21 30.86 26.06
N TYR A 473 5.28 31.62 24.96
CA TYR A 473 6.55 32.01 24.34
C TYR A 473 6.81 33.51 24.36
N HIS A 474 5.87 34.31 24.87
CA HIS A 474 5.89 35.79 24.84
C HIS A 474 5.97 36.39 23.43
N ILE A 475 5.69 35.59 22.41
CA ILE A 475 5.62 35.99 21.00
C ILE A 475 4.39 35.33 20.36
N ILE A 476 3.77 36.03 19.40
CA ILE A 476 2.69 35.45 18.61
C ILE A 476 3.33 34.60 17.51
N CYS A 477 3.10 33.29 17.56
CA CYS A 477 3.61 32.35 16.56
C CYS A 477 2.53 31.99 15.55
N THR A 478 2.91 31.84 14.28
CA THR A 478 1.98 31.33 13.26
C THR A 478 1.78 29.80 13.43
N PRO A 479 0.62 29.25 13.03
CA PRO A 479 0.38 27.81 13.07
C PRO A 479 1.44 27.00 12.30
N ASP A 480 1.86 27.45 11.10
CA ASP A 480 2.85 26.75 10.27
C ASP A 480 4.23 26.67 10.95
N MET A 481 4.67 27.76 11.59
CA MET A 481 5.96 27.79 12.29
C MET A 481 5.97 26.80 13.48
N LEU A 482 4.89 26.76 14.26
CA LEU A 482 4.74 25.81 15.37
C LEU A 482 4.65 24.36 14.86
N TYR A 483 3.95 24.14 13.75
CA TYR A 483 3.81 22.82 13.15
C TYR A 483 5.14 22.29 12.63
N ARG A 484 5.95 23.13 11.98
CA ARG A 484 7.32 22.75 11.56
C ARG A 484 8.20 22.39 12.75
N ALA A 485 8.17 23.20 13.81
CA ALA A 485 8.91 22.89 15.05
C ALA A 485 8.43 21.58 15.71
N TRP A 486 7.13 21.29 15.62
CA TRP A 486 6.53 20.03 16.09
C TRP A 486 6.99 18.84 15.25
N LEU A 487 7.03 18.95 13.91
CA LEU A 487 7.54 17.89 13.03
C LEU A 487 8.98 17.50 13.36
N LEU A 488 9.83 18.46 13.76
CA LEU A 488 11.23 18.18 14.14
C LEU A 488 11.38 17.22 15.31
N ARG A 489 10.34 17.03 16.14
CA ARG A 489 10.36 16.09 17.27
C ARG A 489 10.53 14.64 16.83
N ARG A 490 10.23 14.32 15.57
CA ARG A 490 10.46 12.98 15.01
C ARG A 490 11.94 12.62 14.85
N ASN A 491 12.86 13.59 14.96
CA ASN A 491 14.30 13.38 14.88
C ASN A 491 14.88 12.97 16.24
N TRP A 492 16.00 12.25 16.22
CA TRP A 492 16.80 12.06 17.42
C TRP A 492 17.47 13.38 17.84
N PRO A 493 17.22 13.94 19.04
CA PRO A 493 17.60 15.31 19.39
C PRO A 493 19.10 15.65 19.25
N ASP A 494 19.98 14.69 19.53
CA ASP A 494 21.44 14.87 19.51
C ASP A 494 22.10 13.96 18.45
N TYR A 495 21.48 13.81 17.28
CA TYR A 495 21.97 12.87 16.25
C TYR A 495 23.39 13.20 15.79
N GLU A 496 23.80 14.46 15.80
CA GLU A 496 25.15 14.89 15.42
C GLU A 496 26.22 14.36 16.37
N LYS A 497 25.94 14.35 17.68
CA LYS A 497 26.86 13.83 18.71
C LYS A 497 27.00 12.32 18.64
N MET A 498 25.96 11.65 18.16
CA MET A 498 25.92 10.20 18.02
C MET A 498 26.78 9.69 16.85
N GLN A 499 27.17 10.57 15.90
CA GLN A 499 27.87 10.23 14.65
C GLN A 499 27.25 8.99 13.97
N PRO A 500 25.97 9.04 13.58
CA PRO A 500 25.32 7.94 12.89
C PRO A 500 26.07 7.62 11.59
N ASP A 501 25.97 6.37 11.17
CA ASP A 501 26.51 5.96 9.87
C ASP A 501 25.76 6.75 8.78
N ILE A 502 26.49 7.22 7.76
CA ILE A 502 25.93 7.93 6.61
C ILE A 502 24.80 7.11 5.98
N SER A 503 24.89 5.78 6.04
CA SER A 503 23.88 4.87 5.51
C SER A 503 22.53 4.93 6.25
N ASN A 504 22.48 5.36 7.52
CA ASN A 504 21.28 5.31 8.38
C ASN A 504 20.87 6.65 9.02
N VAL A 505 21.52 7.76 8.65
CA VAL A 505 21.24 9.09 9.20
C VAL A 505 19.78 9.52 9.01
N ALA A 506 19.17 9.20 7.86
CA ALA A 506 17.79 9.56 7.55
C ALA A 506 16.76 8.82 8.43
N GLU A 507 17.10 7.64 8.97
CA GLU A 507 16.23 6.92 9.89
C GLU A 507 16.27 7.53 11.30
N TRP A 508 17.43 8.00 11.76
CA TRP A 508 17.57 8.69 13.04
C TRP A 508 17.00 10.11 12.99
N ALA A 509 17.25 10.83 11.90
CA ALA A 509 16.83 12.22 11.68
C ALA A 509 16.30 12.41 10.25
N PRO A 510 15.01 12.13 9.98
CA PRO A 510 14.42 12.29 8.64
C PRO A 510 14.42 13.74 8.13
N ASP A 511 14.54 14.73 9.01
CA ASP A 511 14.65 16.14 8.62
C ASP A 511 16.11 16.60 8.42
N TYR A 512 17.08 15.68 8.43
CA TYR A 512 18.51 16.00 8.29
C TYR A 512 18.78 16.92 7.10
N GLU A 513 18.30 16.57 5.91
CA GLU A 513 18.51 17.40 4.71
C GLU A 513 17.89 18.78 4.83
N TRP A 514 16.72 18.90 5.47
CA TRP A 514 16.02 20.17 5.65
C TRP A 514 16.74 21.08 6.66
N LEU A 515 17.21 20.51 7.77
CA LEU A 515 17.99 21.21 8.80
C LEU A 515 19.33 21.77 8.26
N HIS A 516 19.85 21.22 7.16
CA HIS A 516 21.10 21.62 6.52
C HIS A 516 20.92 22.45 5.24
N ARG A 517 19.71 22.93 4.93
CA ARG A 517 19.48 23.81 3.77
C ARG A 517 20.09 25.20 3.98
N ASP A 518 20.43 25.86 2.87
CA ASP A 518 21.00 27.22 2.85
C ASP A 518 20.02 28.32 3.32
N ASP A 519 18.72 28.01 3.48
CA ASP A 519 17.69 28.93 3.97
C ASP A 519 17.75 29.09 5.50
N LYS A 520 18.48 30.10 5.97
CA LYS A 520 18.92 30.22 7.36
C LYS A 520 17.87 30.72 8.35
N ASP A 521 16.79 31.37 7.93
CA ASP A 521 15.90 32.05 8.87
C ASP A 521 14.76 31.15 9.37
N GLU A 522 14.04 30.48 8.47
CA GLU A 522 12.93 29.60 8.83
C GLU A 522 13.39 28.35 9.61
N VAL A 523 14.48 27.72 9.15
CA VAL A 523 15.11 26.57 9.81
C VAL A 523 15.57 26.96 11.22
N ARG A 524 16.13 28.17 11.39
CA ARG A 524 16.60 28.67 12.68
C ARG A 524 15.46 28.88 13.65
N GLU A 525 14.35 29.49 13.25
CA GLU A 525 13.22 29.74 14.15
C GLU A 525 12.51 28.45 14.57
N ALA A 526 12.28 27.51 13.64
CA ALA A 526 11.72 26.20 13.97
C ALA A 526 12.64 25.40 14.93
N SER A 527 13.96 25.43 14.68
CA SER A 527 14.96 24.76 15.53
C SER A 527 15.03 25.36 16.94
N LYS A 528 14.87 26.69 17.07
CA LYS A 528 14.77 27.36 18.38
C LYS A 528 13.54 26.90 19.16
N LEU A 529 12.38 26.80 18.51
CA LEU A 529 11.14 26.33 19.14
C LEU A 529 11.23 24.86 19.54
N TRP A 530 11.81 24.01 18.69
CA TRP A 530 12.07 22.60 19.03
C TRP A 530 13.03 22.47 20.22
N THR A 531 14.10 23.26 20.25
CA THR A 531 15.04 23.32 21.39
C THR A 531 14.34 23.78 22.67
N ARG A 532 13.46 24.78 22.60
CA ARG A 532 12.65 25.22 23.75
C ARG A 532 11.74 24.10 24.26
N TYR A 533 11.10 23.35 23.36
CA TYR A 533 10.30 22.19 23.73
C TYR A 533 11.15 21.12 24.46
N LEU A 534 12.30 20.75 23.91
CA LEU A 534 13.20 19.77 24.53
C LEU A 534 13.66 20.22 25.94
N ASN A 535 13.88 21.52 26.13
CA ASN A 535 14.33 22.09 27.38
C ASN A 535 13.18 22.45 28.36
N SER A 536 11.92 22.30 27.94
CA SER A 536 10.76 22.68 28.77
C SER A 536 10.65 21.89 30.07
N GLY A 537 11.28 20.71 30.14
CA GLY A 537 11.32 19.86 31.33
C GLY A 537 12.49 20.11 32.30
N ILE A 538 13.38 21.07 32.00
CA ILE A 538 14.57 21.33 32.81
C ILE A 538 14.26 22.20 34.03
N GLU A 539 13.31 23.14 33.89
CA GLU A 539 12.86 24.03 34.96
C GLU A 539 11.51 23.54 35.52
N ASP A 540 11.42 23.37 36.84
CA ASP A 540 10.22 22.83 37.51
C ASP A 540 8.94 23.69 37.28
N ASN A 541 9.09 25.01 37.04
CA ASN A 541 7.99 25.97 36.90
C ASN A 541 7.80 26.49 35.47
N ASN A 542 8.18 25.73 34.44
CA ASN A 542 8.01 26.17 33.06
C ASN A 542 6.50 26.32 32.70
N PRO A 543 6.06 27.47 32.15
CA PRO A 543 4.65 27.68 31.76
C PRO A 543 4.11 26.61 30.82
N PHE A 544 4.96 25.99 30.01
CA PHE A 544 4.59 24.90 29.09
C PHE A 544 4.03 23.66 29.81
N ASN A 545 4.43 23.44 31.06
CA ASN A 545 3.99 22.30 31.88
C ASN A 545 2.84 22.66 32.84
N SER A 546 2.40 23.92 32.84
CA SER A 546 1.25 24.34 33.67
C SER A 546 -0.01 23.59 33.26
N ILE A 547 -0.75 23.09 34.25
CA ILE A 547 -2.01 22.39 34.00
C ILE A 547 -3.11 23.42 33.71
N ILE A 548 -3.81 23.21 32.60
CA ILE A 548 -4.92 24.04 32.16
C ILE A 548 -6.23 23.24 32.16
N SER A 549 -7.34 23.96 32.12
CA SER A 549 -8.68 23.39 32.09
C SER A 549 -9.38 23.71 30.77
N VAL A 550 -9.82 22.69 30.03
CA VAL A 550 -10.61 22.86 28.80
C VAL A 550 -12.03 22.40 29.05
N ASN A 551 -13.01 23.30 28.95
CA ASN A 551 -14.43 22.95 29.06
C ASN A 551 -14.90 22.27 27.77
N CYS A 552 -15.37 21.03 27.87
CA CYS A 552 -15.83 20.23 26.73
C CYS A 552 -17.34 20.35 26.49
N GLN A 553 -18.12 20.92 27.41
CA GLN A 553 -19.57 21.03 27.24
C GLN A 553 -19.93 22.22 26.34
N THR A 554 -20.65 21.93 25.27
CA THR A 554 -21.02 22.91 24.24
C THR A 554 -22.41 23.52 24.42
N ASP A 555 -23.27 22.92 25.26
CA ASP A 555 -24.65 23.37 25.55
C ASP A 555 -24.72 24.37 26.72
N ALA A 556 -23.58 24.76 27.29
CA ALA A 556 -23.48 25.96 28.12
C ALA A 556 -23.50 27.20 27.22
N GLY A 557 -24.61 27.39 26.50
CA GLY A 557 -24.81 28.50 25.59
C GLY A 557 -24.75 29.86 26.29
N ASP A 558 -24.34 30.87 25.53
CA ASP A 558 -24.97 32.20 25.48
C ASP A 558 -25.37 32.89 26.81
N LEU A 559 -24.63 32.62 27.88
CA LEU A 559 -24.70 33.37 29.13
C LEU A 559 -23.32 33.97 29.36
N PHE A 560 -23.14 35.22 28.90
CA PHE A 560 -22.03 36.13 29.23
C PHE A 560 -20.66 35.45 29.31
N ALA A 561 -19.81 35.59 28.28
CA ALA A 561 -18.39 35.21 28.37
C ALA A 561 -17.84 35.57 29.77
N PRO A 562 -17.67 34.59 30.68
CA PRO A 562 -16.90 34.87 31.88
C PRO A 562 -15.53 35.24 31.34
N LYS A 563 -14.83 36.18 31.99
CA LYS A 563 -13.41 36.39 31.66
C LYS A 563 -12.74 35.02 31.76
N ILE A 564 -12.47 34.39 30.61
CA ILE A 564 -11.78 33.11 30.55
C ILE A 564 -10.46 33.37 31.28
N HIS A 565 -10.25 32.68 32.40
CA HIS A 565 -9.02 32.85 33.16
C HIS A 565 -7.83 32.42 32.31
N ASP A 566 -6.63 32.95 32.62
CA ASP A 566 -5.43 32.70 31.80
C ASP A 566 -5.12 31.19 31.60
N ASN A 567 -5.59 30.31 32.48
CA ASN A 567 -5.38 28.86 32.41
C ASN A 567 -6.63 28.05 31.99
N GLU A 568 -7.60 28.69 31.34
CA GLU A 568 -8.83 28.03 30.87
C GLU A 568 -9.02 28.17 29.34
N ASP A 569 -9.72 27.21 28.75
CA ASP A 569 -10.21 27.23 27.36
C ASP A 569 -11.56 26.53 27.24
N VAL A 570 -12.24 26.69 26.10
CA VAL A 570 -13.58 26.14 25.86
C VAL A 570 -13.66 25.50 24.46
N LEU A 571 -14.41 24.41 24.33
CA LEU A 571 -14.73 23.79 23.05
C LEU A 571 -16.02 24.35 22.44
N SER A 572 -15.99 24.66 21.15
CA SER A 572 -17.17 25.07 20.38
C SER A 572 -17.84 23.87 19.69
N GLN A 573 -19.12 24.01 19.33
CA GLN A 573 -19.82 23.02 18.49
C GLN A 573 -19.17 22.86 17.11
N GLY A 574 -18.50 23.91 16.62
CA GLY A 574 -17.73 23.86 15.37
C GLY A 574 -16.52 22.95 15.49
N GLU A 575 -15.79 23.03 16.62
CA GLU A 575 -14.64 22.16 16.89
C GLU A 575 -15.05 20.69 17.01
N LEU A 576 -16.14 20.36 17.69
CA LEU A 576 -16.61 18.95 17.77
C LEU A 576 -16.93 18.36 16.39
N ARG A 577 -17.56 19.13 15.50
CA ARG A 577 -17.80 18.71 14.11
C ARG A 577 -16.50 18.55 13.33
N LEU A 578 -15.54 19.45 13.53
CA LEU A 578 -14.22 19.32 12.94
C LEU A 578 -13.52 18.04 13.44
N TYR A 579 -13.62 17.69 14.73
CA TYR A 579 -13.02 16.47 15.26
C TYR A 579 -13.61 15.21 14.63
N GLU A 580 -14.92 15.18 14.40
CA GLU A 580 -15.60 14.12 13.67
C GLU A 580 -15.09 13.99 12.22
N ALA A 581 -14.91 15.11 11.52
CA ALA A 581 -14.36 15.12 10.17
C ALA A 581 -12.89 14.69 10.13
N ILE A 582 -12.08 15.09 11.12
CA ILE A 582 -10.69 14.64 11.27
C ILE A 582 -10.64 13.12 11.49
N GLN A 583 -11.52 12.55 12.31
CA GLN A 583 -11.62 11.10 12.50
C GLN A 583 -11.89 10.38 11.17
N ASP A 584 -12.85 10.86 10.37
CA ASP A 584 -13.17 10.27 9.06
C ASP A 584 -12.02 10.39 8.07
N PHE A 585 -11.34 11.54 8.05
CA PHE A 585 -10.15 11.77 7.23
C PHE A 585 -8.97 10.87 7.61
N LEU A 586 -8.70 10.72 8.91
CA LEU A 586 -7.65 9.84 9.41
C LEU A 586 -7.97 8.37 9.15
N MET A 587 -9.23 7.94 9.30
CA MET A 587 -9.65 6.58 8.93
C MET A 587 -9.40 6.30 7.44
N GLU A 588 -9.73 7.23 6.55
CA GLU A 588 -9.43 7.11 5.12
C GLU A 588 -7.92 7.08 4.86
N LYS A 589 -7.16 7.98 5.49
CA LYS A 589 -5.69 8.05 5.41
C LYS A 589 -5.03 6.75 5.84
N TYR A 590 -5.47 6.17 6.96
CA TYR A 590 -4.92 4.93 7.52
C TYR A 590 -5.34 3.71 6.69
N SER A 591 -6.56 3.70 6.16
CA SER A 591 -7.03 2.68 5.22
C SER A 591 -6.17 2.64 3.95
N ARG A 592 -5.90 3.81 3.32
CA ARG A 592 -5.03 3.91 2.13
C ARG A 592 -3.58 3.50 2.39
N LYS A 593 -3.10 3.66 3.62
CA LYS A 593 -1.77 3.20 4.05
C LYS A 593 -1.72 1.71 4.37
N GLY A 594 -2.86 1.00 4.37
CA GLY A 594 -2.95 -0.43 4.70
C GLY A 594 -2.70 -0.73 6.18
N LEU A 595 -3.00 0.23 7.08
CA LEU A 595 -2.82 0.06 8.52
C LEU A 595 -3.97 -0.76 9.11
N ILE A 596 -3.64 -1.54 10.15
CA ILE A 596 -4.60 -2.36 10.87
C ILE A 596 -4.83 -1.76 12.26
N VAL A 597 -6.09 -1.63 12.68
CA VAL A 597 -6.42 -1.29 14.06
C VAL A 597 -6.64 -2.57 14.85
N GLU A 598 -5.96 -2.68 15.97
CA GLU A 598 -6.06 -3.80 16.90
C GLU A 598 -7.06 -3.45 17.99
N ALA A 599 -8.13 -4.22 18.12
CA ALA A 599 -9.20 -3.99 19.07
C ALA A 599 -9.24 -5.09 20.12
N CYS A 600 -9.26 -4.73 21.40
CA CYS A 600 -9.51 -5.65 22.50
C CYS A 600 -10.86 -5.27 23.13
N PRO A 601 -12.01 -5.75 22.61
CA PRO A 601 -13.31 -5.13 22.90
C PRO A 601 -13.65 -5.03 24.38
N THR A 602 -13.47 -6.09 25.15
CA THR A 602 -13.75 -6.07 26.58
C THR A 602 -12.85 -5.10 27.35
N SER A 603 -11.53 -5.09 27.12
CA SER A 603 -10.64 -4.11 27.78
C SER A 603 -10.89 -2.69 27.30
N ASN A 604 -11.18 -2.51 26.01
CA ASN A 604 -11.58 -1.24 25.41
C ASN A 604 -12.80 -0.63 26.08
N ILE A 605 -13.82 -1.43 26.43
CA ILE A 605 -14.96 -0.94 27.23
C ILE A 605 -14.48 -0.41 28.58
N TYR A 606 -13.58 -1.13 29.25
CA TYR A 606 -13.08 -0.74 30.56
C TYR A 606 -12.18 0.50 30.55
N ILE A 607 -11.34 0.69 29.53
CA ILE A 607 -10.41 1.83 29.45
C ILE A 607 -11.00 3.04 28.70
N GLY A 608 -11.84 2.80 27.68
CA GLY A 608 -12.35 3.79 26.74
C GLY A 608 -13.56 4.59 27.20
N ARG A 609 -13.98 4.43 28.46
CA ARG A 609 -15.17 5.08 29.07
C ARG A 609 -16.47 4.83 28.28
N PHE A 610 -16.59 3.64 27.70
CA PHE A 610 -17.81 3.15 27.07
C PHE A 610 -18.68 2.44 28.11
N GLU A 611 -19.99 2.60 28.04
CA GLU A 611 -20.90 1.92 28.97
C GLU A 611 -21.29 0.52 28.45
N LYS A 612 -21.31 0.35 27.12
CA LYS A 612 -21.87 -0.82 26.45
C LYS A 612 -21.07 -1.17 25.18
N TYR A 613 -21.09 -2.46 24.81
CA TYR A 613 -20.40 -2.95 23.62
C TYR A 613 -20.83 -2.28 22.30
N HIS A 614 -22.09 -1.84 22.17
CA HIS A 614 -22.55 -1.17 20.94
C HIS A 614 -21.98 0.25 20.76
N GLU A 615 -21.36 0.82 21.79
CA GLU A 615 -20.64 2.10 21.70
C GLU A 615 -19.20 1.90 21.21
N HIS A 616 -18.75 0.64 21.10
CA HIS A 616 -17.37 0.33 20.77
C HIS A 616 -17.00 0.83 19.36
N PRO A 617 -15.88 1.57 19.20
CA PRO A 617 -15.43 2.14 17.93
C PRO A 617 -15.30 1.18 16.75
N LEU A 618 -15.13 -0.13 17.00
CA LEU A 618 -15.16 -1.20 15.99
C LEU A 618 -16.30 -1.01 14.97
N PHE A 619 -17.51 -0.69 15.45
CA PHE A 619 -18.68 -0.54 14.58
C PHE A 619 -18.57 0.68 13.65
N ARG A 620 -17.77 1.68 13.98
CA ARG A 620 -17.48 2.81 13.11
C ARG A 620 -16.29 2.52 12.19
N TRP A 621 -15.22 1.90 12.69
CA TRP A 621 -14.05 1.54 11.89
C TRP A 621 -14.39 0.54 10.79
N ASN A 622 -15.07 -0.54 11.15
CA ASN A 622 -15.43 -1.63 10.26
C ASN A 622 -16.90 -2.01 10.49
N PRO A 623 -17.86 -1.24 9.94
CA PRO A 623 -19.27 -1.48 10.17
C PRO A 623 -19.76 -2.79 9.53
N PRO A 624 -20.67 -3.53 10.17
CA PRO A 624 -21.28 -4.75 9.62
C PRO A 624 -22.16 -4.52 8.38
N GLN A 625 -22.60 -3.28 8.13
CA GLN A 625 -23.40 -2.89 6.97
C GLN A 625 -22.64 -1.83 6.16
N GLN A 626 -22.43 -2.10 4.88
CA GLN A 626 -21.68 -1.19 4.00
C GLN A 626 -22.45 0.10 3.71
N GLU A 627 -23.77 0.07 3.81
CA GLU A 627 -24.65 1.22 3.62
C GLU A 627 -24.28 2.37 4.55
N TRP A 628 -23.81 2.07 5.77
CA TRP A 628 -23.43 3.10 6.75
C TRP A 628 -22.21 3.92 6.36
N LEU A 629 -21.47 3.48 5.34
CA LEU A 629 -20.31 4.16 4.76
C LEU A 629 -20.62 4.89 3.46
N LYS A 630 -21.87 4.90 2.98
CA LYS A 630 -22.22 5.73 1.82
C LYS A 630 -22.05 7.23 2.19
N PRO A 631 -21.65 8.09 1.24
CA PRO A 631 -21.53 9.51 1.50
C PRO A 631 -22.83 10.10 2.08
N GLY A 632 -22.72 10.78 3.22
CA GLY A 632 -23.86 11.37 3.95
C GLY A 632 -24.50 10.48 5.00
N GLU A 633 -24.11 9.20 5.10
CA GLU A 633 -24.63 8.27 6.11
C GLU A 633 -23.88 8.39 7.45
N LYS A 634 -24.42 7.73 8.49
CA LYS A 634 -24.00 7.92 9.90
C LYS A 634 -22.51 7.77 10.19
N PHE A 635 -21.78 6.96 9.43
CA PHE A 635 -20.33 6.74 9.62
C PHE A 635 -19.49 7.27 8.46
N ASN A 636 -20.08 8.05 7.55
CA ASN A 636 -19.40 8.76 6.47
C ASN A 636 -20.13 10.06 6.11
N ARG A 637 -20.47 10.86 7.13
CA ARG A 637 -21.25 12.10 7.01
C ARG A 637 -20.66 13.06 5.97
N TYR A 638 -19.34 13.20 6.00
CA TYR A 638 -18.60 14.12 5.12
C TYR A 638 -18.21 13.49 3.77
N GLY A 639 -18.56 12.22 3.51
CA GLY A 639 -18.22 11.53 2.27
C GLY A 639 -16.73 11.28 2.06
N LEU A 640 -15.92 11.31 3.12
CA LEU A 640 -14.47 11.19 3.07
C LEU A 640 -13.99 9.74 2.98
N ARG A 641 -14.78 8.79 3.50
CA ARG A 641 -14.40 7.38 3.59
C ARG A 641 -14.81 6.61 2.34
N SER A 642 -13.89 5.80 1.82
CA SER A 642 -14.11 4.91 0.69
C SER A 642 -14.52 3.49 1.09
N GLY A 643 -14.28 3.09 2.35
CA GLY A 643 -14.57 1.74 2.84
C GLY A 643 -14.24 1.52 4.32
N PRO A 644 -14.39 0.29 4.82
CA PRO A 644 -14.07 -0.06 6.19
C PRO A 644 -12.56 -0.09 6.42
N LEU A 645 -12.14 0.23 7.64
CA LEU A 645 -10.75 0.09 8.08
C LEU A 645 -10.45 -1.39 8.38
N ALA A 646 -9.22 -1.83 8.14
CA ALA A 646 -8.80 -3.17 8.54
C ALA A 646 -8.73 -3.25 10.06
N VAL A 647 -9.39 -4.25 10.66
CA VAL A 647 -9.42 -4.46 12.10
C VAL A 647 -9.12 -5.91 12.43
N CYS A 648 -8.35 -6.15 13.48
CA CYS A 648 -8.26 -7.45 14.15
C CYS A 648 -8.80 -7.33 15.58
N ILE A 649 -9.52 -8.35 16.03
CA ILE A 649 -9.97 -8.47 17.43
C ILE A 649 -8.96 -9.35 18.16
N ASN A 650 -8.49 -8.89 19.32
CA ASN A 650 -7.58 -9.58 20.24
C ASN A 650 -8.18 -9.59 21.67
N THR A 651 -7.46 -10.20 22.61
CA THR A 651 -7.78 -10.19 24.04
C THR A 651 -6.60 -9.68 24.85
N ASP A 652 -6.89 -9.01 25.95
CA ASP A 652 -5.89 -8.61 26.95
C ASP A 652 -5.67 -9.72 28.00
N ASP A 653 -4.79 -9.45 28.96
CA ASP A 653 -4.47 -10.32 30.10
C ASP A 653 -5.75 -10.89 30.75
N SER A 654 -5.92 -12.21 30.63
CA SER A 654 -7.15 -12.90 31.03
C SER A 654 -7.37 -12.94 32.55
N ALA A 655 -6.33 -12.68 33.36
CA ALA A 655 -6.49 -12.50 34.80
C ALA A 655 -7.20 -11.18 35.13
N LEU A 656 -7.00 -10.18 34.29
CA LEU A 656 -7.60 -8.85 34.44
C LEU A 656 -8.94 -8.77 33.72
N MET A 657 -9.03 -9.38 32.54
CA MET A 657 -10.20 -9.39 31.67
C MET A 657 -10.61 -10.85 31.43
N PRO A 658 -11.52 -11.44 32.22
CA PRO A 658 -11.83 -12.88 32.19
C PRO A 658 -12.64 -13.26 30.94
N THR A 659 -12.00 -13.22 29.77
CA THR A 659 -12.58 -13.42 28.45
C THR A 659 -11.68 -14.27 27.57
N THR A 660 -12.22 -14.71 26.44
CA THR A 660 -11.52 -15.52 25.44
C THR A 660 -11.53 -14.80 24.11
N ILE A 661 -10.53 -15.03 23.26
CA ILE A 661 -10.52 -14.48 21.90
C ILE A 661 -11.79 -14.85 21.12
N ALA A 662 -12.28 -16.08 21.29
CA ALA A 662 -13.53 -16.54 20.67
C ALA A 662 -14.75 -15.80 21.25
N ASN A 663 -14.76 -15.55 22.56
CA ASN A 663 -15.81 -14.81 23.22
C ASN A 663 -15.82 -13.33 22.82
N GLU A 664 -14.67 -12.69 22.61
CA GLU A 664 -14.59 -11.32 22.08
C GLU A 664 -15.30 -11.23 20.72
N HIS A 665 -14.98 -12.13 19.79
CA HIS A 665 -15.65 -12.19 18.48
C HIS A 665 -17.16 -12.44 18.64
N ARG A 666 -17.54 -13.41 19.49
CA ARG A 666 -18.96 -13.73 19.75
C ARG A 666 -19.72 -12.52 20.31
N VAL A 667 -19.17 -11.80 21.28
CA VAL A 667 -19.82 -10.65 21.90
C VAL A 667 -20.03 -9.52 20.88
N MET A 668 -19.05 -9.26 20.01
CA MET A 668 -19.20 -8.24 18.96
C MET A 668 -20.23 -8.64 17.90
N ARG A 669 -20.27 -9.92 17.51
CA ARG A 669 -21.31 -10.48 16.64
C ARG A 669 -22.71 -10.33 17.24
N GLU A 670 -22.90 -10.76 18.48
CA GLU A 670 -24.19 -10.67 19.17
C GLU A 670 -24.63 -9.21 19.34
N THR A 671 -23.68 -8.31 19.58
CA THR A 671 -23.95 -6.87 19.65
C THR A 671 -24.44 -6.33 18.30
N ALA A 672 -23.87 -6.77 17.18
CA ALA A 672 -24.35 -6.41 15.84
C ALA A 672 -25.81 -6.83 15.60
N ILE A 673 -26.17 -8.04 16.03
CA ILE A 673 -27.53 -8.58 15.88
C ILE A 673 -28.51 -7.84 16.79
N GLN A 674 -28.22 -7.79 18.09
CA GLN A 674 -29.16 -7.37 19.12
C GLN A 674 -29.32 -5.84 19.19
N CYS A 675 -28.25 -5.09 18.96
CA CYS A 675 -28.27 -3.63 19.12
C CYS A 675 -28.46 -2.88 17.79
N PHE A 676 -28.03 -3.46 16.66
CA PHE A 676 -28.11 -2.83 15.34
C PHE A 676 -29.06 -3.52 14.36
N GLY A 677 -29.72 -4.61 14.75
CA GLY A 677 -30.68 -5.32 13.89
C GLY A 677 -30.05 -5.97 12.66
N VAL A 678 -28.74 -6.27 12.70
CA VAL A 678 -28.04 -6.94 11.60
C VAL A 678 -28.51 -8.40 11.53
N GLY A 679 -28.88 -8.88 10.34
CA GLY A 679 -29.26 -10.28 10.15
C GLY A 679 -28.14 -11.24 10.57
N ALA A 680 -28.48 -12.35 11.23
CA ALA A 680 -27.52 -13.28 11.82
C ALA A 680 -26.45 -13.76 10.80
N TRP A 681 -26.87 -14.09 9.58
CA TRP A 681 -25.97 -14.48 8.48
C TRP A 681 -24.96 -13.38 8.11
N SER A 682 -25.41 -12.12 7.99
CA SER A 682 -24.53 -11.00 7.69
C SER A 682 -23.56 -10.70 8.84
N ALA A 683 -24.03 -10.85 10.09
CA ALA A 683 -23.17 -10.70 11.27
C ALA A 683 -22.12 -11.81 11.34
N ASP A 684 -22.46 -13.05 10.97
CA ASP A 684 -21.51 -14.17 10.84
C ASP A 684 -20.43 -13.86 9.80
N LEU A 685 -20.81 -13.47 8.58
CA LEU A 685 -19.85 -13.13 7.53
C LEU A 685 -18.93 -11.96 7.92
N TRP A 686 -19.49 -10.94 8.58
CA TRP A 686 -18.74 -9.78 9.03
C TRP A 686 -17.71 -10.13 10.11
N ILE A 687 -18.13 -10.80 11.18
CA ILE A 687 -17.22 -11.16 12.27
C ILE A 687 -16.17 -12.19 11.83
N ASP A 688 -16.56 -13.09 10.92
CA ASP A 688 -15.66 -14.08 10.33
C ASP A 688 -14.61 -13.40 9.44
N SER A 689 -14.97 -12.36 8.68
CA SER A 689 -14.01 -11.54 7.94
C SER A 689 -12.98 -10.87 8.85
N ILE A 690 -13.39 -10.35 10.02
CA ILE A 690 -12.49 -9.74 11.01
C ILE A 690 -11.56 -10.81 11.61
N ARG A 691 -12.11 -11.96 12.02
CA ARG A 691 -11.35 -13.12 12.55
C ARG A 691 -10.26 -13.58 11.59
N ARG A 692 -10.65 -13.81 10.33
CA ARG A 692 -9.74 -14.26 9.27
C ARG A 692 -8.65 -13.23 9.03
N LYS A 693 -8.94 -11.93 9.11
CA LYS A 693 -7.90 -10.89 9.00
C LYS A 693 -6.87 -10.99 10.12
N GLY A 694 -7.29 -11.29 11.35
CA GLY A 694 -6.39 -11.57 12.47
C GLY A 694 -5.46 -12.77 12.22
N THR A 695 -6.00 -13.92 11.78
CA THR A 695 -5.21 -15.14 11.52
C THR A 695 -4.22 -14.97 10.38
N ILE A 696 -4.64 -14.25 9.35
CA ILE A 696 -3.81 -13.85 8.22
C ILE A 696 -2.60 -13.06 8.65
N ILE A 697 -2.73 -12.17 9.63
CA ILE A 697 -1.61 -11.36 10.12
C ILE A 697 -0.66 -12.22 10.97
N SER A 698 -1.20 -13.16 11.74
CA SER A 698 -0.42 -13.97 12.68
C SER A 698 0.36 -15.14 12.04
N LEU A 699 -0.09 -15.71 10.92
CA LEU A 699 0.43 -16.99 10.38
C LEU A 699 1.57 -16.85 9.35
N THR A 700 2.29 -15.72 9.33
CA THR A 700 3.04 -15.34 8.12
C THR A 700 4.55 -15.44 8.24
N THR A 701 5.05 -16.66 8.02
CA THR A 701 6.11 -16.89 7.00
C THR A 701 5.57 -17.43 5.69
N LEU A 702 4.36 -17.98 5.69
CA LEU A 702 3.70 -18.44 4.47
C LEU A 702 2.41 -17.67 4.20
N ALA A 703 1.60 -17.27 5.21
CA ALA A 703 0.27 -16.71 4.96
C ALA A 703 0.17 -15.23 4.52
N LEU A 704 1.23 -14.39 4.48
CA LEU A 704 1.14 -13.07 3.78
C LEU A 704 1.36 -13.27 2.27
N PHE A 705 1.94 -14.41 1.89
CA PHE A 705 1.90 -14.98 0.54
C PHE A 705 0.74 -15.98 0.36
N VAL A 706 0.18 -16.51 1.45
CA VAL A 706 -0.80 -17.61 1.48
C VAL A 706 -2.12 -17.17 2.12
N SER A 707 -2.50 -15.89 2.08
CA SER A 707 -3.86 -15.48 2.47
C SER A 707 -4.43 -14.29 1.71
N SER A 708 -3.59 -13.52 1.03
CA SER A 708 -3.88 -13.18 -0.36
C SER A 708 -3.98 -14.45 -1.23
N ALA A 709 -3.22 -15.52 -0.92
CA ALA A 709 -3.38 -16.81 -1.61
C ALA A 709 -4.26 -17.89 -0.93
N SER A 710 -4.67 -17.84 0.35
CA SER A 710 -5.64 -18.83 0.93
C SER A 710 -7.03 -18.30 1.26
N TYR A 711 -7.32 -17.03 0.99
CA TYR A 711 -8.67 -16.64 0.55
C TYR A 711 -8.82 -16.68 -0.97
N ALA A 712 -7.77 -17.07 -1.68
CA ALA A 712 -7.83 -17.45 -3.09
C ALA A 712 -7.60 -18.96 -3.34
N ASN A 713 -7.20 -19.75 -2.34
CA ASN A 713 -7.02 -21.21 -2.46
C ASN A 713 -8.16 -22.03 -1.84
N ALA A 714 -9.35 -21.44 -1.87
CA ALA A 714 -10.54 -22.20 -2.17
C ALA A 714 -11.42 -21.41 -3.15
N ASP A 715 -10.81 -20.81 -4.18
CA ASP A 715 -11.44 -20.72 -5.50
C ASP A 715 -10.37 -20.41 -6.56
N SER A 716 -9.85 -21.48 -7.17
CA SER A 716 -9.12 -21.53 -8.45
C SER A 716 -8.25 -20.31 -8.81
N THR A 717 -6.92 -20.38 -8.59
CA THR A 717 -5.97 -19.53 -9.34
C THR A 717 -6.39 -19.52 -10.80
N GLN A 718 -6.76 -18.36 -11.31
CA GLN A 718 -7.35 -18.26 -12.64
C GLN A 718 -6.31 -18.75 -13.65
N LYS A 719 -6.61 -19.87 -14.31
CA LYS A 719 -5.74 -20.45 -15.34
C LYS A 719 -6.15 -19.90 -16.70
N THR A 720 -5.16 -19.44 -17.45
CA THR A 720 -5.34 -18.98 -18.83
C THR A 720 -4.30 -19.61 -19.74
N ASP A 721 -4.64 -19.80 -21.01
CA ASP A 721 -3.63 -20.21 -21.98
C ASP A 721 -2.74 -19.01 -22.34
N PHE A 722 -3.33 -17.83 -22.47
CA PHE A 722 -2.62 -16.61 -22.84
C PHE A 722 -2.97 -15.43 -21.92
N LEU A 723 -1.95 -14.71 -21.43
CA LEU A 723 -2.09 -13.47 -20.67
C LEU A 723 -1.55 -12.30 -21.50
N LEU A 724 -2.40 -11.31 -21.76
CA LEU A 724 -2.10 -10.08 -22.50
C LEU A 724 -1.99 -8.91 -21.51
N ILE A 725 -0.81 -8.34 -21.34
CA ILE A 725 -0.57 -7.26 -20.38
C ILE A 725 -0.54 -5.92 -21.13
N GLY A 726 -1.44 -5.00 -20.75
CA GLY A 726 -1.72 -3.73 -21.39
C GLY A 726 -2.93 -3.80 -22.34
N GLY A 727 -3.90 -2.90 -22.15
CA GLY A 727 -5.13 -2.73 -22.94
C GLY A 727 -4.97 -1.77 -24.13
N GLY A 728 -3.81 -1.81 -24.79
CA GLY A 728 -3.50 -1.02 -25.98
C GLY A 728 -3.66 -1.79 -27.30
N ILE A 729 -3.43 -1.10 -28.42
CA ILE A 729 -3.61 -1.63 -29.79
C ILE A 729 -2.84 -2.93 -30.07
N MET A 730 -1.66 -3.10 -29.45
CA MET A 730 -0.82 -4.28 -29.63
C MET A 730 -1.46 -5.54 -29.05
N SER A 731 -1.87 -5.48 -27.78
CA SER A 731 -2.55 -6.58 -27.11
C SER A 731 -3.92 -6.85 -27.72
N ALA A 732 -4.65 -5.80 -28.14
CA ALA A 732 -5.93 -5.96 -28.84
C ALA A 732 -5.78 -6.69 -30.18
N SER A 733 -4.77 -6.32 -30.98
CA SER A 733 -4.50 -6.96 -32.27
C SER A 733 -4.02 -8.41 -32.08
N LEU A 734 -3.14 -8.66 -31.10
CA LEU A 734 -2.66 -10.01 -30.80
C LEU A 734 -3.79 -10.91 -30.29
N GLY A 735 -4.62 -10.43 -29.37
CA GLY A 735 -5.76 -11.18 -28.86
C GLY A 735 -6.76 -11.53 -29.96
N THR A 736 -6.99 -10.61 -30.90
CA THR A 736 -7.83 -10.85 -32.08
C THR A 736 -7.21 -11.93 -32.98
N TRP A 737 -5.91 -11.86 -33.27
CA TRP A 737 -5.24 -12.93 -34.02
C TRP A 737 -5.30 -14.28 -33.30
N LEU A 738 -5.11 -14.31 -31.98
CA LEU A 738 -5.21 -15.54 -31.20
C LEU A 738 -6.63 -16.12 -31.26
N GLN A 739 -7.66 -15.29 -31.18
CA GLN A 739 -9.04 -15.74 -31.33
C GLN A 739 -9.31 -16.36 -32.71
N GLU A 740 -8.70 -15.81 -33.76
CA GLU A 740 -8.80 -16.35 -35.12
C GLU A 740 -8.05 -17.67 -35.30
N LEU A 741 -6.82 -17.74 -34.79
CA LEU A 741 -5.92 -18.88 -35.02
C LEU A 741 -6.19 -20.04 -34.06
N GLN A 742 -6.54 -19.74 -32.81
CA GLN A 742 -6.78 -20.66 -31.70
C GLN A 742 -7.99 -20.21 -30.86
N PRO A 743 -9.23 -20.32 -31.39
CA PRO A 743 -10.45 -19.84 -30.71
C PRO A 743 -10.72 -20.52 -29.35
N ASP A 744 -10.20 -21.73 -29.16
CA ASP A 744 -10.39 -22.52 -27.94
C ASP A 744 -9.47 -22.10 -26.78
N TRP A 745 -8.48 -21.26 -27.04
CA TRP A 745 -7.56 -20.79 -26.00
C TRP A 745 -8.22 -19.74 -25.11
N LYS A 746 -8.08 -19.92 -23.80
CA LYS A 746 -8.49 -18.91 -22.82
C LYS A 746 -7.48 -17.77 -22.82
N GLN A 747 -8.02 -16.55 -22.85
CA GLN A 747 -7.26 -15.31 -22.88
C GLN A 747 -7.70 -14.42 -21.71
N VAL A 748 -6.73 -13.86 -20.99
CA VAL A 748 -6.96 -12.80 -20.01
C VAL A 748 -6.18 -11.58 -20.46
N MET A 749 -6.83 -10.42 -20.48
CA MET A 749 -6.18 -9.13 -20.70
C MET A 749 -6.21 -8.30 -19.42
N VAL A 750 -5.08 -7.72 -19.06
CA VAL A 750 -4.91 -6.93 -17.83
C VAL A 750 -4.47 -5.52 -18.21
N GLU A 751 -5.20 -4.51 -17.75
CA GLU A 751 -4.93 -3.09 -17.99
C GLU A 751 -4.91 -2.32 -16.65
N LYS A 752 -3.87 -1.51 -16.47
CA LYS A 752 -3.63 -0.74 -15.25
C LYS A 752 -4.66 0.35 -15.03
N LEU A 753 -5.10 1.02 -16.10
CA LEU A 753 -6.11 2.07 -16.04
C LEU A 753 -7.52 1.50 -15.98
N ASP A 754 -8.49 2.32 -15.58
CA ASP A 754 -9.91 1.99 -15.48
C ASP A 754 -10.60 1.78 -16.84
N GLY A 755 -9.88 2.00 -17.94
CA GLY A 755 -10.35 1.77 -19.29
C GLY A 755 -9.23 1.42 -20.27
N VAL A 756 -9.62 0.84 -21.41
CA VAL A 756 -8.70 0.47 -22.49
C VAL A 756 -8.41 1.64 -23.41
N ALA A 757 -7.26 1.58 -24.08
CA ALA A 757 -6.81 2.59 -25.04
C ALA A 757 -6.66 4.02 -24.49
N LEU A 758 -6.48 4.19 -23.17
CA LEU A 758 -6.35 5.50 -22.53
C LEU A 758 -4.92 6.08 -22.57
N GLU A 759 -3.90 5.24 -22.75
CA GLU A 759 -2.48 5.63 -22.87
C GLU A 759 -2.05 5.84 -24.34
N SER A 760 -1.01 5.16 -24.83
CA SER A 760 -0.38 5.44 -26.14
C SER A 760 -1.33 5.29 -27.34
N SER A 761 -2.34 4.42 -27.24
CA SER A 761 -3.33 4.21 -28.30
C SER A 761 -4.35 5.35 -28.39
N ASN A 762 -4.52 6.15 -27.35
CA ASN A 762 -5.47 7.26 -27.33
C ASN A 762 -5.16 8.26 -28.47
N GLY A 763 -6.16 8.67 -29.24
CA GLY A 763 -6.00 9.56 -30.40
C GLY A 763 -5.27 10.87 -30.09
N TRP A 764 -5.35 11.36 -28.85
CA TRP A 764 -4.67 12.57 -28.37
C TRP A 764 -3.19 12.36 -27.99
N ASN A 765 -2.76 11.12 -27.81
CA ASN A 765 -1.39 10.78 -27.37
C ASN A 765 -0.48 10.35 -28.53
N ASN A 766 -1.00 10.29 -29.76
CA ASN A 766 -0.26 9.94 -30.97
C ASN A 766 -0.70 10.80 -32.16
N ALA A 767 0.05 10.76 -33.27
CA ALA A 767 -0.23 11.55 -34.47
C ALA A 767 -1.29 10.95 -35.40
N GLY A 768 -1.80 9.74 -35.13
CA GLY A 768 -2.82 9.08 -35.96
C GLY A 768 -2.38 8.72 -37.38
N THR A 769 -1.11 8.91 -37.75
CA THR A 769 -0.64 8.65 -39.11
C THR A 769 -0.74 7.17 -39.46
N GLY A 770 -1.42 6.84 -40.55
CA GLY A 770 -1.34 5.52 -41.18
C GLY A 770 -0.05 5.43 -42.01
N HIS A 771 1.04 4.98 -41.39
CA HIS A 771 2.38 5.03 -41.97
C HIS A 771 2.48 4.24 -43.28
N SER A 772 2.31 4.93 -44.40
CA SER A 772 2.52 4.39 -45.75
C SER A 772 3.81 4.93 -46.38
N ALA A 773 4.65 5.60 -45.57
CA ALA A 773 5.88 6.28 -45.99
C ALA A 773 5.65 7.33 -47.11
N ASN A 774 4.44 7.85 -47.23
CA ASN A 774 4.08 8.83 -48.27
C ASN A 774 4.78 10.17 -48.03
N MET A 775 4.81 10.61 -46.77
CA MET A 775 5.27 11.95 -46.39
C MET A 775 6.49 11.94 -45.45
N GLU A 776 6.82 10.78 -44.88
CA GLU A 776 7.89 10.54 -43.92
C GLU A 776 9.26 10.52 -44.64
N LEU A 777 9.87 11.70 -44.77
CA LEU A 777 11.14 11.90 -45.49
C LEU A 777 12.31 11.09 -44.91
N ASN A 778 12.27 10.79 -43.61
CA ASN A 778 13.27 10.02 -42.90
C ASN A 778 13.35 8.54 -43.31
N TYR A 779 12.36 8.00 -44.02
CA TYR A 779 12.40 6.64 -44.56
C TYR A 779 13.08 6.54 -45.93
N THR A 780 13.52 7.67 -46.46
CA THR A 780 14.18 7.77 -47.76
C THR A 780 15.49 8.55 -47.69
N PRO A 781 16.48 8.09 -46.90
CA PRO A 781 17.75 8.82 -46.79
C PRO A 781 18.48 8.88 -48.13
N GLU A 782 19.17 9.99 -48.38
CA GLU A 782 20.11 10.12 -49.49
C GLU A 782 21.43 9.44 -49.11
N ARG A 783 21.90 8.54 -49.97
CA ARG A 783 23.17 7.84 -49.82
C ARG A 783 24.34 8.75 -50.20
N PRO A 784 25.59 8.43 -49.79
CA PRO A 784 26.77 9.23 -50.16
C PRO A 784 26.98 9.41 -51.68
N ASP A 785 26.43 8.51 -52.50
CA ASP A 785 26.48 8.57 -53.98
C ASP A 785 25.36 9.45 -54.59
N GLY A 786 24.50 10.06 -53.77
CA GLY A 786 23.38 10.91 -54.18
C GLY A 786 22.11 10.13 -54.59
N SER A 787 22.11 8.80 -54.48
CA SER A 787 20.91 7.98 -54.71
C SER A 787 19.99 7.96 -53.48
N ILE A 788 18.69 7.78 -53.70
CA ILE A 788 17.70 7.71 -52.61
C ILE A 788 17.41 6.24 -52.29
N ASP A 789 17.59 5.85 -51.02
CA ASP A 789 17.21 4.52 -50.55
C ASP A 789 15.70 4.46 -50.28
N VAL A 790 14.97 3.63 -51.02
CA VAL A 790 13.51 3.47 -50.84
C VAL A 790 13.13 2.23 -50.05
N SER A 791 14.11 1.40 -49.64
CA SER A 791 13.87 0.07 -49.07
C SER A 791 13.02 0.15 -47.80
N LYS A 792 13.33 1.11 -46.92
CA LYS A 792 12.57 1.30 -45.67
C LYS A 792 11.15 1.80 -45.93
N ALA A 793 10.99 2.71 -46.89
CA ALA A 793 9.68 3.23 -47.27
C ALA A 793 8.77 2.11 -47.82
N LEU A 794 9.31 1.20 -48.64
CA LEU A 794 8.59 0.03 -49.15
C LEU A 794 8.18 -0.92 -48.02
N GLU A 795 9.12 -1.28 -47.13
CA GLU A 795 8.85 -2.15 -45.98
C GLU A 795 7.71 -1.63 -45.10
N ILE A 796 7.74 -0.34 -44.76
CA ILE A 796 6.71 0.30 -43.93
C ILE A 796 5.35 0.35 -44.64
N ASN A 797 5.34 0.66 -45.93
CA ASN A 797 4.11 0.70 -46.72
C ASN A 797 3.45 -0.69 -46.79
N GLU A 798 4.22 -1.74 -47.10
CA GLU A 798 3.69 -3.12 -47.10
C GLU A 798 3.17 -3.55 -45.73
N GLN A 799 3.88 -3.21 -44.65
CA GLN A 799 3.39 -3.47 -43.28
C GLN A 799 2.05 -2.77 -43.02
N PHE A 800 1.86 -1.55 -43.49
CA PHE A 800 0.57 -0.86 -43.36
C PHE A 800 -0.52 -1.46 -44.26
N MET A 801 -0.17 -1.99 -45.44
CA MET A 801 -1.11 -2.75 -46.27
C MET A 801 -1.59 -4.04 -45.59
N ILE A 802 -0.73 -4.69 -44.80
CA ILE A 802 -1.13 -5.82 -43.94
C ILE A 802 -2.16 -5.35 -42.89
N SER A 803 -1.90 -4.21 -42.22
CA SER A 803 -2.87 -3.64 -41.26
C SER A 803 -4.20 -3.28 -41.89
N ARG A 804 -4.20 -2.68 -43.09
CA ARG A 804 -5.44 -2.36 -43.83
C ARG A 804 -6.24 -3.62 -44.18
N GLN A 805 -5.57 -4.69 -44.64
CA GLN A 805 -6.25 -5.96 -44.92
C GLN A 805 -6.81 -6.58 -43.64
N PHE A 806 -6.04 -6.58 -42.55
CA PHE A 806 -6.50 -7.04 -41.25
C PHE A 806 -7.77 -6.31 -40.79
N TRP A 807 -7.79 -4.97 -40.82
CA TRP A 807 -8.97 -4.19 -40.45
C TRP A 807 -10.15 -4.38 -41.42
N SER A 808 -9.88 -4.52 -42.72
CA SER A 808 -10.92 -4.82 -43.71
C SER A 808 -11.61 -6.15 -43.43
N ALA A 809 -10.83 -7.18 -43.12
CA ALA A 809 -11.37 -8.48 -42.71
C ALA A 809 -12.20 -8.38 -41.42
N GLN A 810 -11.78 -7.55 -40.46
CA GLN A 810 -12.56 -7.33 -39.23
C GLN A 810 -13.89 -6.60 -39.50
N ILE A 811 -13.95 -5.67 -40.46
CA ILE A 811 -15.21 -5.07 -40.89
C ILE A 811 -16.14 -6.12 -41.50
N GLN A 812 -15.62 -6.92 -42.44
CA GLN A 812 -16.40 -7.96 -43.13
C GLN A 812 -16.98 -8.99 -42.15
N ARG A 813 -16.33 -9.17 -41.00
CA ARG A 813 -16.75 -10.07 -39.91
C ARG A 813 -17.64 -9.40 -38.86
N GLY A 814 -17.93 -8.10 -39.00
CA GLY A 814 -18.73 -7.32 -38.04
C GLY A 814 -18.03 -7.03 -36.71
N ILE A 815 -16.71 -7.19 -36.67
CA ILE A 815 -15.87 -6.92 -35.49
C ILE A 815 -15.59 -5.43 -35.39
N LEU A 816 -15.07 -4.84 -36.47
CA LEU A 816 -14.97 -3.40 -36.62
C LEU A 816 -16.22 -2.87 -37.33
N ASN A 817 -16.69 -1.71 -36.92
CA ASN A 817 -17.89 -1.05 -37.44
C ASN A 817 -17.58 0.42 -37.69
N ASP A 818 -18.36 1.03 -38.59
CA ASP A 818 -18.21 2.44 -38.99
C ASP A 818 -16.76 2.85 -39.28
N PRO A 819 -16.23 2.56 -40.48
CA PRO A 819 -14.82 2.86 -40.82
C PRO A 819 -14.41 4.30 -40.51
N HIS A 820 -15.29 5.28 -40.73
CA HIS A 820 -15.02 6.69 -40.49
C HIS A 820 -14.79 7.07 -39.02
N SER A 821 -15.23 6.23 -38.07
CA SER A 821 -14.91 6.39 -36.65
C SER A 821 -13.41 6.20 -36.35
N PHE A 822 -12.70 5.41 -37.15
CA PHE A 822 -11.33 5.00 -36.85
C PHE A 822 -10.32 5.17 -37.98
N ILE A 823 -10.74 5.30 -39.24
CA ILE A 823 -9.85 5.55 -40.37
C ILE A 823 -10.52 6.45 -41.40
N ASN A 824 -9.82 7.52 -41.78
CA ASN A 824 -10.34 8.53 -42.71
C ASN A 824 -9.33 8.84 -43.79
N SER A 825 -9.83 9.10 -45.01
CA SER A 825 -8.99 9.60 -46.10
C SER A 825 -8.48 10.99 -45.76
N THR A 826 -7.17 11.13 -45.68
CA THR A 826 -6.49 12.37 -45.30
C THR A 826 -5.26 12.48 -46.19
N PRO A 827 -5.20 13.43 -47.14
CA PRO A 827 -4.05 13.53 -48.03
C PRO A 827 -2.74 13.63 -47.25
N HIS A 828 -1.71 12.95 -47.74
CA HIS A 828 -0.36 13.01 -47.17
C HIS A 828 0.52 13.86 -48.05
N MET A 829 1.27 14.76 -47.44
CA MET A 829 2.09 15.73 -48.14
C MET A 829 3.47 15.86 -47.49
N SER A 830 4.53 15.77 -48.29
CA SER A 830 5.83 16.30 -47.88
C SER A 830 5.94 17.72 -48.39
N PHE A 831 6.37 18.66 -47.56
CA PHE A 831 6.57 20.06 -47.94
C PHE A 831 7.94 20.54 -47.49
N VAL A 832 8.71 21.09 -48.41
CA VAL A 832 10.07 21.58 -48.12
C VAL A 832 10.31 22.92 -48.78
N TRP A 833 11.22 23.70 -48.19
CA TRP A 833 11.69 24.98 -48.71
C TRP A 833 13.22 25.04 -48.76
N GLY A 834 13.74 25.91 -49.62
CA GLY A 834 15.18 26.09 -49.87
C GLY A 834 15.76 25.14 -50.91
N ASP A 835 16.86 25.56 -51.54
CA ASP A 835 17.43 24.90 -52.73
C ASP A 835 17.73 23.40 -52.50
N LYS A 836 18.47 23.08 -51.43
CA LYS A 836 18.91 21.71 -51.13
C LYS A 836 17.73 20.77 -50.88
N ASN A 837 16.73 21.21 -50.13
CA ASN A 837 15.59 20.36 -49.78
C ASN A 837 14.68 20.15 -51.00
N VAL A 838 14.51 21.17 -51.85
CA VAL A 838 13.79 21.06 -53.13
C VAL A 838 14.47 20.04 -54.05
N GLU A 839 15.80 20.07 -54.15
CA GLU A 839 16.55 19.08 -54.92
C GLU A 839 16.36 17.66 -54.36
N TYR A 840 16.52 17.48 -53.06
CA TYR A 840 16.31 16.20 -52.39
C TYR A 840 14.89 15.65 -52.62
N LEU A 841 13.85 16.46 -52.44
CA LEU A 841 12.47 16.01 -52.62
C LEU A 841 12.19 15.64 -54.09
N THR A 842 12.83 16.33 -55.04
CA THR A 842 12.78 15.99 -56.46
C THR A 842 13.39 14.61 -56.73
N LYS A 843 14.59 14.33 -56.18
CA LYS A 843 15.24 13.01 -56.27
C LYS A 843 14.40 11.91 -55.60
N ARG A 844 13.85 12.20 -54.42
CA ARG A 844 12.98 11.27 -53.67
C ARG A 844 11.75 10.90 -54.49
N TYR A 845 11.06 11.89 -55.05
CA TYR A 845 9.91 11.65 -55.92
C TYR A 845 10.28 10.74 -57.10
N ALA A 846 11.35 11.07 -57.82
CA ALA A 846 11.81 10.27 -58.96
C ALA A 846 12.18 8.82 -58.59
N ALA A 847 12.72 8.59 -57.39
CA ALA A 847 13.01 7.25 -56.89
C ALA A 847 11.73 6.47 -56.54
N LEU A 848 10.80 7.09 -55.81
CA LEU A 848 9.53 6.47 -55.41
C LEU A 848 8.64 6.14 -56.61
N GLN A 849 8.63 6.97 -57.66
CA GLN A 849 7.86 6.70 -58.88
C GLN A 849 8.33 5.45 -59.66
N LYS A 850 9.48 4.85 -59.31
CA LYS A 850 9.92 3.56 -59.88
C LYS A 850 9.34 2.34 -59.16
N THR A 851 8.53 2.56 -58.13
CA THR A 851 7.99 1.50 -57.29
C THR A 851 6.47 1.47 -57.39
N THR A 852 5.89 0.28 -57.23
CA THR A 852 4.46 0.04 -57.43
C THR A 852 3.62 0.73 -56.34
N LEU A 853 4.10 0.73 -55.10
CA LEU A 853 3.39 1.19 -53.90
C LEU A 853 3.27 2.72 -53.76
N PHE A 854 3.95 3.50 -54.61
CA PHE A 854 3.94 4.97 -54.55
C PHE A 854 3.40 5.60 -55.84
N GLN A 855 2.79 4.79 -56.72
CA GLN A 855 2.14 5.26 -57.92
C GLN A 855 0.97 6.20 -57.60
N GLY A 856 0.84 7.26 -58.40
CA GLY A 856 -0.18 8.28 -58.23
C GLY A 856 0.14 9.38 -57.21
N MET A 857 1.32 9.34 -56.58
CA MET A 857 1.88 10.51 -55.90
C MET A 857 2.16 11.62 -56.92
N LYS A 858 1.79 12.85 -56.57
CA LYS A 858 2.03 14.06 -57.38
C LYS A 858 3.21 14.84 -56.81
N PHE A 859 3.89 15.60 -57.67
CA PHE A 859 4.98 16.49 -57.30
C PHE A 859 4.77 17.87 -57.94
N SER A 860 5.08 18.94 -57.21
CA SER A 860 5.05 20.31 -57.73
C SER A 860 6.06 21.20 -57.03
N THR A 861 6.65 22.13 -57.78
CA THR A 861 7.37 23.32 -57.29
C THR A 861 6.59 24.62 -57.56
N ASN A 862 5.42 24.52 -58.22
CA ASN A 862 4.56 25.65 -58.52
C ASN A 862 3.73 26.03 -57.28
N HIS A 863 3.92 27.27 -56.81
CA HIS A 863 3.25 27.83 -55.64
C HIS A 863 1.72 27.72 -55.69
N GLU A 864 1.09 28.06 -56.82
CA GLU A 864 -0.37 28.01 -56.97
C GLU A 864 -0.90 26.58 -56.89
N GLN A 865 -0.16 25.62 -57.48
CA GLN A 865 -0.55 24.21 -57.40
C GLN A 865 -0.43 23.67 -55.96
N ILE A 866 0.62 24.06 -55.24
CA ILE A 866 0.80 23.68 -53.83
C ILE A 866 -0.26 24.34 -52.95
N LYS A 867 -0.60 25.61 -53.22
CA LYS A 867 -1.67 26.33 -52.53
C LYS A 867 -3.04 25.67 -52.70
N GLN A 868 -3.33 25.11 -53.87
CA GLN A 868 -4.55 24.32 -54.08
C GLN A 868 -4.59 23.03 -53.23
N TRP A 869 -3.43 22.45 -52.90
CA TRP A 869 -3.35 21.25 -52.07
C TRP A 869 -3.38 21.58 -50.57
N ALA A 870 -2.72 22.66 -50.17
CA ALA A 870 -2.54 23.06 -48.78
C ALA A 870 -2.57 24.60 -48.65
N PRO A 871 -3.77 25.23 -48.64
CA PRO A 871 -3.91 26.68 -48.64
C PRO A 871 -3.19 27.35 -47.47
N LEU A 872 -3.39 26.85 -46.25
CA LEU A 872 -2.78 27.44 -45.04
C LEU A 872 -1.25 27.40 -45.06
N VAL A 873 -0.66 26.41 -45.73
CA VAL A 873 0.81 26.26 -45.80
C VAL A 873 1.44 27.31 -46.72
N MET A 874 0.70 27.79 -47.71
CA MET A 874 1.18 28.69 -48.75
C MET A 874 0.70 30.14 -48.59
N GLU A 875 -0.44 30.38 -47.94
CA GLU A 875 -0.96 31.74 -47.76
C GLU A 875 -0.06 32.61 -46.87
N GLY A 876 0.31 33.78 -47.38
CA GLY A 876 1.24 34.69 -46.71
C GLY A 876 2.72 34.34 -46.88
N ARG A 877 3.06 33.27 -47.61
CA ARG A 877 4.45 32.88 -47.91
C ARG A 877 5.04 33.76 -49.03
N ASP A 878 6.35 34.02 -48.96
CA ASP A 878 7.08 34.78 -49.99
C ASP A 878 7.06 34.03 -51.33
N ALA A 879 6.56 34.68 -52.38
CA ALA A 879 6.47 34.13 -53.73
C ALA A 879 7.86 33.81 -54.34
N ASN A 880 8.93 34.42 -53.84
CA ASN A 880 10.30 34.15 -54.29
C ASN A 880 10.95 32.97 -53.53
N GLN A 881 10.37 32.52 -52.42
CA GLN A 881 10.88 31.36 -51.68
C GLN A 881 10.73 30.11 -52.54
N LYS A 882 11.83 29.39 -52.78
CA LYS A 882 11.74 28.10 -53.45
C LYS A 882 11.13 27.07 -52.51
N VAL A 883 10.09 26.41 -52.99
CA VAL A 883 9.36 25.37 -52.27
C VAL A 883 9.10 24.18 -53.19
N ALA A 884 8.92 23.00 -52.60
CA ALA A 884 8.48 21.81 -53.31
C ALA A 884 7.55 21.00 -52.42
N ALA A 885 6.63 20.28 -53.06
CA ALA A 885 5.76 19.34 -52.36
C ALA A 885 5.54 18.06 -53.15
N THR A 886 5.48 16.94 -52.43
CA THR A 886 4.83 15.72 -52.91
C THR A 886 3.48 15.58 -52.23
N TRP A 887 2.44 15.20 -52.97
CA TRP A 887 1.07 15.09 -52.46
C TRP A 887 0.41 13.81 -52.93
N THR A 888 -0.29 13.11 -52.03
CA THR A 888 -1.08 11.93 -52.38
C THR A 888 -2.46 11.96 -51.71
N PRO A 889 -3.56 11.73 -52.48
CA PRO A 889 -4.92 11.77 -51.94
C PRO A 889 -5.28 10.52 -51.13
N VAL A 890 -4.52 9.43 -51.28
CA VAL A 890 -4.81 8.13 -50.65
C VAL A 890 -4.16 7.95 -49.28
N GLY A 891 -3.69 9.06 -48.68
CA GLY A 891 -3.22 9.07 -47.30
C GLY A 891 -4.35 8.79 -46.30
N THR A 892 -3.97 8.48 -45.07
CA THR A 892 -4.93 8.14 -44.00
C THR A 892 -4.61 8.82 -42.67
N ASP A 893 -5.67 9.16 -41.94
CA ASP A 893 -5.65 9.45 -40.51
C ASP A 893 -6.39 8.34 -39.77
N VAL A 894 -5.84 7.89 -38.66
CA VAL A 894 -6.25 6.68 -37.95
C VAL A 894 -6.41 6.98 -36.46
N ASN A 895 -7.59 6.67 -35.91
CA ASN A 895 -7.84 6.68 -34.47
C ASN A 895 -7.61 5.28 -33.89
N TYR A 896 -6.36 4.98 -33.52
CA TYR A 896 -5.99 3.70 -32.92
C TYR A 896 -6.73 3.37 -31.63
N GLY A 897 -7.20 4.40 -30.90
CA GLY A 897 -7.97 4.22 -29.68
C GLY A 897 -9.32 3.60 -29.98
N GLU A 898 -9.95 4.04 -31.07
CA GLU A 898 -11.22 3.50 -31.52
C GLU A 898 -11.10 2.07 -32.03
N ILE A 899 -10.06 1.77 -32.83
CA ILE A 899 -9.75 0.38 -33.24
C ILE A 899 -9.59 -0.51 -32.00
N THR A 900 -8.80 -0.06 -31.03
CA THR A 900 -8.54 -0.83 -29.80
C THR A 900 -9.82 -1.12 -29.02
N ARG A 901 -10.70 -0.12 -28.86
CA ARG A 901 -11.99 -0.28 -28.17
C ARG A 901 -12.91 -1.28 -28.87
N GLN A 902 -13.00 -1.22 -30.20
CA GLN A 902 -13.85 -2.13 -30.96
C GLN A 902 -13.31 -3.56 -30.97
N LEU A 903 -12.00 -3.75 -31.16
CA LEU A 903 -11.36 -5.08 -31.09
C LEU A 903 -11.57 -5.73 -29.72
N ILE A 904 -11.28 -5.01 -28.63
CA ILE A 904 -11.48 -5.52 -27.27
C ILE A 904 -12.98 -5.72 -26.98
N GLY A 905 -13.84 -4.83 -27.45
CA GLY A 905 -15.30 -4.97 -27.36
C GLY A 905 -15.81 -6.24 -28.03
N SER A 906 -15.21 -6.63 -29.16
CA SER A 906 -15.50 -7.91 -29.82
C SER A 906 -14.93 -9.11 -29.06
N LEU A 907 -13.68 -9.04 -28.59
CA LEU A 907 -13.06 -10.09 -27.78
C LEU A 907 -13.90 -10.43 -26.55
N LYS A 908 -14.47 -9.41 -25.86
CA LYS A 908 -15.39 -9.57 -24.72
C LYS A 908 -16.66 -10.35 -25.03
N LYS A 909 -17.04 -10.52 -26.30
CA LYS A 909 -18.19 -11.36 -26.70
C LYS A 909 -17.86 -12.87 -26.63
N SER A 910 -16.58 -13.24 -26.60
CA SER A 910 -16.13 -14.62 -26.48
C SER A 910 -16.19 -15.10 -25.03
N PRO A 911 -16.70 -16.32 -24.75
CA PRO A 911 -16.62 -16.90 -23.41
C PRO A 911 -15.17 -17.25 -23.00
N ASN A 912 -14.24 -17.30 -23.95
CA ASN A 912 -12.83 -17.61 -23.72
C ASN A 912 -11.96 -16.36 -23.46
N PHE A 913 -12.55 -15.17 -23.37
CA PHE A 913 -11.80 -13.93 -23.12
C PHE A 913 -12.33 -13.21 -21.89
N SER A 914 -11.41 -12.68 -21.07
CA SER A 914 -11.75 -11.78 -19.97
C SER A 914 -10.82 -10.57 -19.93
N LEU A 915 -11.35 -9.43 -19.51
CA LEU A 915 -10.63 -8.17 -19.37
C LEU A 915 -10.70 -7.71 -17.91
N GLN A 916 -9.54 -7.40 -17.33
CA GLN A 916 -9.38 -6.82 -16.00
C GLN A 916 -8.78 -5.42 -16.15
N THR A 917 -9.58 -4.38 -15.91
CA THR A 917 -9.12 -2.98 -15.82
C THR A 917 -8.78 -2.64 -14.38
N SER A 918 -8.18 -1.47 -14.15
CA SER A 918 -7.69 -1.05 -12.83
C SER A 918 -6.79 -2.11 -12.18
N SER A 919 -6.02 -2.83 -13.00
CA SER A 919 -5.30 -4.04 -12.60
C SER A 919 -3.85 -3.93 -13.10
N GLU A 920 -2.91 -3.79 -12.18
CA GLU A 920 -1.48 -3.62 -12.46
C GLU A 920 -0.74 -4.94 -12.23
N VAL A 921 -0.02 -5.41 -13.25
CA VAL A 921 0.91 -6.53 -13.07
C VAL A 921 2.12 -6.04 -12.29
N THR A 922 2.43 -6.70 -11.18
CA THR A 922 3.49 -6.28 -10.25
C THR A 922 4.66 -7.25 -10.15
N ASP A 923 4.45 -8.53 -10.43
CA ASP A 923 5.48 -9.57 -10.28
C ASP A 923 5.27 -10.75 -11.24
N PHE A 924 6.37 -11.44 -11.57
CA PHE A 924 6.40 -12.63 -12.42
C PHE A 924 7.21 -13.73 -11.77
N LYS A 925 6.65 -14.94 -11.74
CA LYS A 925 7.38 -16.14 -11.32
C LYS A 925 7.17 -17.26 -12.31
N ARG A 926 8.26 -17.86 -12.78
CA ARG A 926 8.18 -19.05 -13.65
C ARG A 926 7.88 -20.29 -12.81
N ASN A 927 6.87 -21.05 -13.21
CA ASN A 927 6.48 -22.33 -12.62
C ASN A 927 7.37 -23.48 -13.12
N GLY A 928 7.32 -24.63 -12.44
CA GLY A 928 8.14 -25.80 -12.79
C GLY A 928 7.82 -26.43 -14.16
N ASP A 929 6.64 -26.18 -14.72
CA ASP A 929 6.23 -26.61 -16.06
C ASP A 929 6.51 -25.56 -17.15
N ASN A 930 7.28 -24.52 -16.82
CA ASN A 930 7.56 -23.33 -17.63
C ASN A 930 6.38 -22.37 -17.87
N SER A 931 5.20 -22.63 -17.30
CA SER A 931 4.13 -21.61 -17.23
C SER A 931 4.53 -20.45 -16.30
N TRP A 932 3.74 -19.39 -16.30
CA TRP A 932 3.99 -18.17 -15.55
C TRP A 932 2.91 -17.95 -14.51
N HIS A 933 3.34 -17.80 -13.27
CA HIS A 933 2.53 -17.26 -12.19
C HIS A 933 2.73 -15.74 -12.18
N VAL A 934 1.68 -15.00 -12.51
CA VAL A 934 1.73 -13.54 -12.66
C VAL A 934 0.87 -12.89 -11.59
N THR A 935 1.48 -12.04 -10.77
CA THR A 935 0.82 -11.31 -9.69
C THR A 935 0.21 -10.03 -10.24
N ILE A 936 -1.07 -9.82 -9.95
CA ILE A 936 -1.86 -8.68 -10.38
C ILE A 936 -2.39 -7.97 -9.14
N LYS A 937 -2.20 -6.67 -9.08
CA LYS A 937 -2.70 -5.78 -8.04
C LYS A 937 -3.83 -4.92 -8.58
N ASP A 938 -5.01 -5.01 -7.98
CA ASP A 938 -6.08 -4.06 -8.22
C ASP A 938 -5.66 -2.68 -7.70
N VAL A 939 -5.60 -1.71 -8.61
CA VAL A 939 -5.09 -0.35 -8.36
C VAL A 939 -6.04 0.45 -7.44
N THR A 940 -7.32 0.09 -7.40
CA THR A 940 -8.33 0.81 -6.60
C THR A 940 -8.37 0.30 -5.17
N SER A 941 -8.37 -1.02 -4.98
CA SER A 941 -8.54 -1.69 -3.69
C SER A 941 -7.23 -2.14 -3.06
N GLY A 942 -6.13 -2.14 -3.82
CA GLY A 942 -4.83 -2.66 -3.40
C GLY A 942 -4.76 -4.19 -3.26
N LYS A 943 -5.87 -4.91 -3.51
CA LYS A 943 -5.93 -6.36 -3.42
C LYS A 943 -5.07 -7.00 -4.50
N GLU A 944 -4.36 -8.06 -4.14
CA GLU A 944 -3.58 -8.86 -5.08
C GLU A 944 -4.27 -10.19 -5.35
N HIS A 945 -4.23 -10.62 -6.60
CA HIS A 945 -4.56 -11.97 -7.06
C HIS A 945 -3.53 -12.42 -8.08
N ALA A 946 -3.54 -13.70 -8.42
CA ALA A 946 -2.59 -14.25 -9.38
C ALA A 946 -3.28 -14.99 -10.52
N ILE A 947 -2.61 -14.99 -11.67
CA ILE A 947 -3.01 -15.74 -12.87
C ILE A 947 -1.88 -16.68 -13.25
N ASP A 948 -2.21 -17.96 -13.43
CA ASP A 948 -1.31 -18.93 -14.05
C ASP A 948 -1.54 -18.94 -15.56
N ALA A 949 -0.54 -18.53 -16.32
CA ALA A 949 -0.60 -18.39 -17.78
C ALA A 949 0.45 -19.28 -18.46
N LYS A 950 0.05 -20.06 -19.47
CA LYS A 950 1.03 -20.82 -20.29
C LYS A 950 1.91 -19.88 -21.12
N TYR A 951 1.30 -18.85 -21.68
CA TYR A 951 1.96 -17.84 -22.51
C TYR A 951 1.64 -16.43 -22.02
N VAL A 952 2.63 -15.54 -22.06
CA VAL A 952 2.49 -14.14 -21.63
C VAL A 952 2.98 -13.21 -22.74
N PHE A 953 2.24 -12.14 -23.00
CA PHE A 953 2.67 -11.02 -23.85
C PHE A 953 2.63 -9.70 -23.08
N ILE A 954 3.79 -9.03 -22.99
CA ILE A 954 3.95 -7.73 -22.36
C ILE A 954 3.82 -6.63 -23.43
N GLY A 955 2.60 -6.11 -23.58
CA GLY A 955 2.23 -5.00 -24.47
C GLY A 955 2.00 -3.67 -23.73
N ALA A 956 2.68 -3.44 -22.60
CA ALA A 956 2.43 -2.34 -21.67
C ALA A 956 2.99 -0.96 -22.08
N GLY A 957 3.17 -0.72 -23.38
CA GLY A 957 3.77 0.52 -23.90
C GLY A 957 5.13 0.81 -23.29
N GLY A 958 5.35 2.04 -22.80
CA GLY A 958 6.60 2.39 -22.11
C GLY A 958 6.87 1.59 -20.84
N GLY A 959 5.84 1.03 -20.19
CA GLY A 959 6.00 0.15 -19.02
C GLY A 959 6.56 -1.24 -19.33
N ALA A 960 6.66 -1.62 -20.60
CA ALA A 960 7.07 -2.97 -21.01
C ALA A 960 8.51 -3.31 -20.60
N LEU A 961 9.44 -2.34 -20.63
CA LEU A 961 10.83 -2.60 -20.23
C LEU A 961 10.95 -3.00 -18.76
N LYS A 962 10.24 -2.29 -17.88
CA LYS A 962 10.23 -2.60 -16.45
C LYS A 962 9.66 -4.00 -16.20
N LEU A 963 8.49 -4.30 -16.77
CA LEU A 963 7.88 -5.62 -16.62
C LEU A 963 8.76 -6.73 -17.20
N LEU A 964 9.44 -6.50 -18.33
CA LEU A 964 10.39 -7.44 -18.89
C LEU A 964 11.57 -7.72 -17.93
N GLN A 965 12.07 -6.70 -17.22
CA GLN A 965 13.15 -6.88 -16.23
C GLN A 965 12.66 -7.67 -15.01
N GLU A 966 11.42 -7.45 -14.55
CA GLU A 966 10.80 -8.21 -13.44
C GLU A 966 10.63 -9.70 -13.78
N THR A 967 10.58 -10.10 -15.06
CA THR A 967 10.51 -11.54 -15.41
C THR A 967 11.79 -12.31 -15.10
N GLY A 968 12.92 -11.61 -14.90
CA GLY A 968 14.21 -12.22 -14.60
C GLY A 968 14.83 -13.04 -15.74
N ILE A 969 14.25 -13.05 -16.94
CA ILE A 969 14.80 -13.80 -18.09
C ILE A 969 16.15 -13.21 -18.54
N PRO A 970 17.11 -14.02 -19.02
CA PRO A 970 18.43 -13.53 -19.45
C PRO A 970 18.38 -12.43 -20.51
N GLU A 971 17.42 -12.50 -21.43
CA GLU A 971 17.25 -11.56 -22.55
C GLU A 971 16.93 -10.14 -22.07
N SER A 972 16.33 -9.97 -20.90
CA SER A 972 15.98 -8.65 -20.34
C SER A 972 17.21 -7.81 -20.03
N LYS A 973 18.35 -8.44 -19.70
CA LYS A 973 19.62 -7.77 -19.33
C LYS A 973 20.27 -7.03 -20.49
N ASN A 974 19.85 -7.31 -21.73
CA ASN A 974 20.41 -6.70 -22.93
C ASN A 974 19.76 -5.37 -23.30
N TYR A 975 18.76 -4.93 -22.54
CA TYR A 975 17.98 -3.74 -22.84
C TYR A 975 18.03 -2.70 -21.72
N ALA A 976 18.17 -1.46 -22.14
CA ALA A 976 17.95 -0.25 -21.36
C ALA A 976 16.96 0.64 -22.12
N GLY A 977 16.51 1.71 -21.48
CA GLY A 977 15.72 2.70 -22.18
C GLY A 977 15.70 4.02 -21.47
N PHE A 978 15.50 5.08 -22.23
CA PHE A 978 15.24 6.41 -21.68
C PHE A 978 13.92 6.97 -22.23
N PRO A 979 13.17 7.70 -21.40
CA PRO A 979 11.89 8.27 -21.76
C PRO A 979 12.06 9.55 -22.58
N VAL A 980 11.24 9.68 -23.62
CA VAL A 980 11.08 10.88 -24.43
C VAL A 980 9.59 11.15 -24.55
N GLY A 981 9.13 12.27 -24.01
CA GLY A 981 7.75 12.72 -24.14
C GLY A 981 7.56 13.62 -25.37
N GLY A 982 6.32 13.79 -25.79
CA GLY A 982 5.95 14.76 -26.83
C GLY A 982 4.87 15.73 -26.36
N SER A 983 4.79 16.89 -27.00
CA SER A 983 3.68 17.84 -26.89
C SER A 983 3.29 18.35 -28.28
N PHE A 984 2.03 18.75 -28.45
CA PHE A 984 1.51 19.32 -29.69
C PHE A 984 0.86 20.68 -29.41
N LEU A 985 1.02 21.64 -30.30
CA LEU A 985 0.09 22.76 -30.42
C LEU A 985 -1.17 22.24 -31.12
N MET A 986 -2.34 22.51 -30.55
CA MET A 986 -3.62 22.00 -31.03
C MET A 986 -4.59 23.15 -31.26
N THR A 987 -5.35 23.08 -32.35
CA THR A 987 -6.50 23.95 -32.60
C THR A 987 -7.73 23.15 -33.03
N GLU A 988 -8.88 23.55 -32.50
CA GLU A 988 -10.21 23.09 -32.92
C GLU A 988 -10.98 24.21 -33.65
N ASN A 989 -10.34 25.34 -33.96
CA ASN A 989 -11.01 26.48 -34.58
C ASN A 989 -11.49 26.10 -36.00
N PRO A 990 -12.81 26.08 -36.28
CA PRO A 990 -13.35 25.69 -37.59
C PRO A 990 -12.80 26.50 -38.76
N ALA A 991 -12.42 27.76 -38.53
CA ALA A 991 -11.80 28.61 -39.56
C ALA A 991 -10.44 28.09 -40.01
N VAL A 992 -9.70 27.39 -39.14
CA VAL A 992 -8.41 26.77 -39.45
C VAL A 992 -8.61 25.32 -39.90
N THR A 993 -9.36 24.53 -39.13
CA THR A 993 -9.49 23.08 -39.37
C THR A 993 -10.27 22.73 -40.65
N SER A 994 -11.07 23.65 -41.21
CA SER A 994 -11.76 23.45 -42.49
C SER A 994 -10.89 23.75 -43.71
N GLN A 995 -9.79 24.50 -43.53
CA GLN A 995 -8.86 24.90 -44.58
C GLN A 995 -7.59 24.03 -44.62
N HIS A 996 -7.36 23.21 -43.60
CA HIS A 996 -6.24 22.26 -43.50
C HIS A 996 -6.79 20.83 -43.40
N LEU A 997 -6.76 20.08 -44.50
CA LEU A 997 -7.38 18.76 -44.61
C LEU A 997 -6.35 17.64 -44.76
N GLU A 998 -5.08 17.99 -44.80
CA GLU A 998 -3.94 17.14 -45.10
C GLU A 998 -2.98 17.00 -43.90
N LYS A 999 -2.11 16.00 -43.97
CA LYS A 999 -0.97 15.87 -43.07
C LYS A 999 0.28 16.32 -43.82
N VAL A 1000 1.02 17.27 -43.25
CA VAL A 1000 2.15 17.93 -43.92
C VAL A 1000 3.43 17.78 -43.09
N TYR A 1001 4.38 17.05 -43.65
CA TYR A 1001 5.67 16.76 -43.03
C TYR A 1001 6.78 17.49 -43.77
N GLY A 1002 7.63 18.20 -43.02
CA GLY A 1002 8.82 18.84 -43.58
C GLY A 1002 10.10 18.07 -43.33
N GLN A 1003 11.20 18.63 -43.83
CA GLN A 1003 12.52 18.06 -43.67
C GLN A 1003 13.15 18.53 -42.35
N ALA A 1004 13.78 17.59 -41.65
CA ALA A 1004 14.58 17.88 -40.46
C ALA A 1004 15.61 18.98 -40.74
N SER A 1005 15.73 19.96 -39.84
CA SER A 1005 16.92 20.80 -39.76
C SER A 1005 18.16 19.93 -39.47
N VAL A 1006 19.34 20.32 -39.98
CA VAL A 1006 20.60 19.57 -39.78
C VAL A 1006 20.80 19.25 -38.30
N GLY A 1007 20.95 17.95 -37.96
CA GLY A 1007 21.16 17.46 -36.59
C GLY A 1007 19.91 17.05 -35.82
N ALA A 1008 18.68 17.26 -36.33
CA ALA A 1008 17.48 16.77 -35.67
C ALA A 1008 17.29 15.25 -35.89
N PRO A 1009 16.99 14.45 -34.85
CA PRO A 1009 16.69 13.04 -35.01
C PRO A 1009 15.47 12.83 -35.93
N PRO A 1010 15.50 11.77 -36.76
CA PRO A 1010 14.49 11.54 -37.81
C PRO A 1010 13.05 11.38 -37.31
N MET A 1011 12.81 11.22 -36.00
CA MET A 1011 11.49 11.05 -35.39
C MET A 1011 10.91 12.31 -34.72
N SER A 1012 11.63 13.44 -34.70
CA SER A 1012 11.29 14.61 -33.89
C SER A 1012 11.01 15.88 -34.69
N VAL A 1013 10.86 15.78 -36.01
CA VAL A 1013 10.58 16.95 -36.87
C VAL A 1013 9.13 17.38 -36.68
N PRO A 1014 8.86 18.64 -36.27
CA PRO A 1014 7.50 19.14 -36.19
C PRO A 1014 6.79 19.07 -37.54
N HIS A 1015 5.55 18.61 -37.54
CA HIS A 1015 4.67 18.48 -38.69
C HIS A 1015 3.27 19.01 -38.33
N ILE A 1016 2.50 19.41 -39.34
CA ILE A 1016 1.13 19.93 -39.17
C ILE A 1016 0.11 18.92 -39.72
N ASP A 1017 -0.70 18.37 -38.82
CA ASP A 1017 -1.55 17.22 -39.08
C ASP A 1017 -3.02 17.55 -38.94
N ALA A 1018 -3.78 17.38 -40.02
CA ALA A 1018 -5.22 17.18 -39.91
C ALA A 1018 -5.51 15.84 -39.20
N ARG A 1019 -6.41 15.88 -38.22
CA ARG A 1019 -6.84 14.73 -37.42
C ARG A 1019 -8.36 14.69 -37.31
N PHE A 1020 -8.89 13.48 -37.23
CA PHE A 1020 -10.27 13.21 -36.88
C PHE A 1020 -10.32 12.37 -35.60
N ILE A 1021 -10.65 13.01 -34.48
CA ILE A 1021 -10.67 12.37 -33.16
C ILE A 1021 -12.07 12.55 -32.58
N ASP A 1022 -12.72 11.43 -32.24
CA ASP A 1022 -14.02 11.38 -31.58
C ASP A 1022 -15.10 12.27 -32.25
N GLY A 1023 -15.17 12.22 -33.58
CA GLY A 1023 -16.14 12.98 -34.38
C GLY A 1023 -15.76 14.43 -34.67
N LYS A 1024 -14.63 14.90 -34.16
CA LYS A 1024 -14.15 16.29 -34.34
C LYS A 1024 -12.92 16.35 -35.23
N ARG A 1025 -12.89 17.37 -36.10
CA ARG A 1025 -11.68 17.76 -36.84
C ARG A 1025 -10.81 18.62 -35.95
N VAL A 1026 -9.55 18.25 -35.81
CA VAL A 1026 -8.55 19.04 -35.08
C VAL A 1026 -7.28 19.10 -35.91
N VAL A 1027 -6.49 20.16 -35.72
CA VAL A 1027 -5.16 20.28 -36.32
C VAL A 1027 -4.12 20.26 -35.21
N LEU A 1028 -3.12 19.38 -35.35
CA LEU A 1028 -2.01 19.25 -34.42
C LEU A 1028 -0.71 19.71 -35.09
N PHE A 1029 0.10 20.49 -34.38
CA PHE A 1029 1.45 20.87 -34.80
C PHE A 1029 2.48 20.42 -33.77
N GLY A 1030 3.49 19.67 -34.21
CA GLY A 1030 4.50 19.04 -33.35
C GLY A 1030 4.91 17.67 -33.91
N PRO A 1031 5.44 16.74 -33.10
CA PRO A 1031 5.62 16.84 -31.65
C PRO A 1031 6.86 17.67 -31.28
N PHE A 1032 6.75 18.49 -30.24
CA PHE A 1032 7.91 19.06 -29.54
C PHE A 1032 8.37 18.09 -28.45
N ALA A 1033 9.67 17.79 -28.42
CA ALA A 1033 10.20 16.85 -27.43
C ALA A 1033 10.12 17.45 -26.01
N THR A 1034 9.73 16.62 -25.05
CA THR A 1034 9.68 16.95 -23.62
C THR A 1034 10.47 15.92 -22.84
N PHE A 1035 11.09 16.32 -21.72
CA PHE A 1035 11.80 15.41 -20.82
C PHE A 1035 10.97 15.11 -19.58
N SER A 1036 10.94 13.84 -19.18
CA SER A 1036 10.25 13.32 -17.99
C SER A 1036 10.96 12.05 -17.57
N THR A 1037 11.02 11.71 -16.28
CA THR A 1037 11.55 10.42 -15.82
C THR A 1037 10.53 9.28 -15.89
N LYS A 1038 9.27 9.58 -16.22
CA LYS A 1038 8.16 8.62 -16.39
C LYS A 1038 8.22 7.92 -17.75
N PHE A 1039 7.93 6.62 -17.77
CA PHE A 1039 7.89 5.85 -19.01
C PHE A 1039 6.48 5.84 -19.66
N LEU A 1040 5.44 6.15 -18.88
CA LEU A 1040 4.05 6.30 -19.30
C LEU A 1040 3.50 7.67 -18.85
N LYS A 1041 2.41 8.18 -19.46
CA LYS A 1041 1.81 9.46 -19.07
C LYS A 1041 1.33 9.42 -17.61
N ASN A 1042 0.68 8.31 -17.24
CA ASN A 1042 0.27 7.97 -15.87
C ASN A 1042 1.28 7.05 -15.17
N GLY A 1043 2.56 7.12 -15.54
CA GLY A 1043 3.67 6.33 -14.96
C GLY A 1043 4.31 6.95 -13.72
N SER A 1044 5.34 6.30 -13.17
CA SER A 1044 6.04 6.73 -11.96
C SER A 1044 7.25 7.60 -12.28
N PHE A 1045 7.51 8.63 -11.47
CA PHE A 1045 8.73 9.43 -11.59
C PHE A 1045 10.02 8.65 -11.30
N PHE A 1046 9.89 7.45 -10.71
CA PHE A 1046 11.01 6.54 -10.48
C PHE A 1046 11.23 5.53 -11.61
N ASP A 1047 10.48 5.58 -12.71
CA ASP A 1047 10.57 4.57 -13.78
C ASP A 1047 11.99 4.46 -14.35
N LEU A 1048 12.62 5.58 -14.71
CA LEU A 1048 14.01 5.61 -15.20
C LEU A 1048 15.02 5.04 -14.18
N LEU A 1049 14.89 5.41 -12.91
CA LEU A 1049 15.77 4.92 -11.85
C LEU A 1049 15.57 3.41 -11.62
N SER A 1050 14.32 2.96 -11.57
CA SER A 1050 13.97 1.55 -11.32
C SER A 1050 14.38 0.61 -12.45
N THR A 1051 14.56 1.12 -13.67
CA THR A 1051 14.96 0.34 -14.84
C THR A 1051 16.46 0.41 -15.13
N THR A 1052 17.20 1.24 -14.40
CA THR A 1052 18.65 1.31 -14.43
C THR A 1052 19.24 0.25 -13.51
N THR A 1053 19.93 -0.72 -14.09
CA THR A 1053 20.56 -1.86 -13.41
C THR A 1053 22.07 -1.84 -13.64
N THR A 1054 22.81 -2.63 -12.86
CA THR A 1054 24.27 -2.77 -13.04
C THR A 1054 24.64 -3.31 -14.43
N SER A 1055 23.76 -4.06 -15.09
CA SER A 1055 24.03 -4.63 -16.41
C SER A 1055 23.76 -3.68 -17.57
N ASN A 1056 22.94 -2.64 -17.38
CA ASN A 1056 22.55 -1.71 -18.45
C ASN A 1056 23.03 -0.26 -18.25
N PHE A 1057 23.63 0.06 -17.10
CA PHE A 1057 24.24 1.38 -16.84
C PHE A 1057 25.32 1.75 -17.87
N MET A 1058 26.28 0.84 -18.14
CA MET A 1058 27.34 1.10 -19.12
C MET A 1058 26.79 1.33 -20.54
N PRO A 1059 25.89 0.48 -21.08
CA PRO A 1059 25.21 0.77 -22.33
C PRO A 1059 24.47 2.12 -22.37
N MET A 1060 23.88 2.59 -21.28
CA MET A 1060 23.23 3.90 -21.22
C MET A 1060 24.23 5.05 -21.32
N THR A 1061 25.38 4.95 -20.65
CA THR A 1061 26.45 5.95 -20.74
C THR A 1061 27.09 5.98 -22.12
N ASP A 1062 27.31 4.82 -22.75
CA ASP A 1062 27.88 4.72 -24.10
C ASP A 1062 27.02 5.50 -25.11
N VAL A 1063 25.70 5.24 -25.11
CA VAL A 1063 24.77 5.96 -26.01
C VAL A 1063 24.74 7.46 -25.74
N GLY A 1064 24.83 7.89 -24.48
CA GLY A 1064 24.88 9.31 -24.13
C GLY A 1064 26.09 10.05 -24.68
N LEU A 1065 27.24 9.36 -24.81
CA LEU A 1065 28.47 9.91 -25.40
C LEU A 1065 28.42 9.83 -26.93
N ASP A 1066 28.02 8.69 -27.48
CA ASP A 1066 28.02 8.42 -28.92
C ASP A 1066 26.93 9.18 -29.68
N ASN A 1067 25.88 9.63 -28.99
CA ASN A 1067 24.74 10.35 -29.58
C ASN A 1067 24.59 11.75 -28.97
N PHE A 1068 25.72 12.44 -28.73
CA PHE A 1068 25.73 13.76 -28.10
C PHE A 1068 24.86 14.79 -28.83
N ASP A 1069 24.80 14.75 -30.17
CA ASP A 1069 23.95 15.65 -30.96
C ASP A 1069 22.46 15.43 -30.71
N LEU A 1070 22.03 14.18 -30.53
CA LEU A 1070 20.65 13.85 -30.15
C LEU A 1070 20.32 14.38 -28.75
N VAL A 1071 21.22 14.21 -27.79
CA VAL A 1071 21.06 14.72 -26.42
C VAL A 1071 20.96 16.24 -26.43
N LYS A 1072 21.86 16.91 -27.16
CA LYS A 1072 21.86 18.38 -27.33
C LYS A 1072 20.57 18.87 -27.98
N TYR A 1073 20.07 18.18 -29.00
CA TYR A 1073 18.80 18.49 -29.63
C TYR A 1073 17.62 18.36 -28.66
N LEU A 1074 17.53 17.25 -27.90
CA LEU A 1074 16.45 17.03 -26.93
C LEU A 1074 16.46 18.10 -25.82
N ILE A 1075 17.64 18.48 -25.32
CA ILE A 1075 17.78 19.59 -24.36
C ILE A 1075 17.28 20.90 -24.97
N GLY A 1076 17.67 21.21 -26.22
CA GLY A 1076 17.21 22.40 -26.92
C GLY A 1076 15.68 22.45 -27.07
N GLN A 1077 15.05 21.32 -27.42
CA GLN A 1077 13.59 21.22 -27.54
C GLN A 1077 12.86 21.46 -26.20
N VAL A 1078 13.43 20.98 -25.08
CA VAL A 1078 12.88 21.19 -23.74
C VAL A 1078 12.96 22.66 -23.32
N MET A 1079 13.96 23.41 -23.79
CA MET A 1079 14.16 24.82 -23.50
C MET A 1079 13.27 25.77 -24.32
N LEU A 1080 12.53 25.27 -25.33
CA LEU A 1080 11.65 26.10 -26.15
C LEU A 1080 10.53 26.71 -25.30
N SER A 1081 10.36 28.03 -25.43
CA SER A 1081 9.22 28.75 -24.88
C SER A 1081 7.96 28.54 -25.73
N ASP A 1082 6.79 28.94 -25.21
CA ASP A 1082 5.55 28.91 -26.00
C ASP A 1082 5.61 29.84 -27.21
N GLU A 1083 6.43 30.90 -27.16
CA GLU A 1083 6.67 31.77 -28.31
C GLU A 1083 7.51 31.06 -29.38
N ASP A 1084 8.58 30.35 -28.98
CA ASP A 1084 9.43 29.64 -29.94
C ASP A 1084 8.67 28.51 -30.64
N ARG A 1085 7.81 27.78 -29.90
CA ARG A 1085 6.92 26.76 -30.48
C ARG A 1085 5.94 27.36 -31.50
N PHE A 1086 5.43 28.54 -31.20
CA PHE A 1086 4.51 29.26 -32.08
C PHE A 1086 5.21 29.84 -33.32
N GLU A 1087 6.43 30.34 -33.18
CA GLU A 1087 7.23 30.76 -34.34
C GLU A 1087 7.60 29.56 -35.25
N ALA A 1088 7.90 28.39 -34.68
CA ALA A 1088 8.07 27.17 -35.46
C ALA A 1088 6.79 26.78 -36.24
N LEU A 1089 5.61 27.01 -35.66
CA LEU A 1089 4.33 26.83 -36.36
C LEU A 1089 4.20 27.78 -37.54
N LYS A 1090 4.65 29.04 -37.40
CA LYS A 1090 4.58 30.05 -38.48
C LYS A 1090 5.44 29.71 -39.68
N GLU A 1091 6.47 28.88 -39.53
CA GLU A 1091 7.22 28.35 -40.68
C GLU A 1091 6.35 27.47 -41.58
N TYR A 1092 5.38 26.75 -40.99
CA TYR A 1092 4.41 25.92 -41.72
C TYR A 1092 3.13 26.68 -42.05
N TYR A 1093 2.59 27.49 -41.14
CA TYR A 1093 1.37 28.27 -41.29
C TYR A 1093 1.65 29.77 -41.04
N PRO A 1094 2.06 30.54 -42.07
CA PRO A 1094 2.56 31.92 -41.89
C PRO A 1094 1.58 32.89 -41.23
N GLN A 1095 0.27 32.68 -41.41
CA GLN A 1095 -0.80 33.52 -40.86
C GLN A 1095 -1.39 32.97 -39.54
N ALA A 1096 -0.71 32.01 -38.89
CA ALA A 1096 -1.14 31.50 -37.60
C ALA A 1096 -1.28 32.65 -36.58
N ARG A 1097 -2.35 32.62 -35.77
CA ARG A 1097 -2.60 33.56 -34.67
C ARG A 1097 -2.50 32.82 -33.35
N LYS A 1098 -1.79 33.40 -32.37
CA LYS A 1098 -1.45 32.70 -31.13
C LYS A 1098 -2.68 32.27 -30.33
N GLU A 1099 -3.74 33.08 -30.32
CA GLU A 1099 -4.98 32.78 -29.60
C GLU A 1099 -5.73 31.52 -30.10
N ASP A 1100 -5.45 31.07 -31.33
CA ASP A 1100 -6.12 29.90 -31.93
C ASP A 1100 -5.50 28.56 -31.48
N TRP A 1101 -4.34 28.57 -30.81
CA TRP A 1101 -3.55 27.36 -30.53
C TRP A 1101 -3.32 27.14 -29.03
N LYS A 1102 -3.38 25.87 -28.62
CA LYS A 1102 -3.18 25.44 -27.22
C LYS A 1102 -2.16 24.31 -27.15
N LEU A 1103 -1.22 24.38 -26.22
CA LEU A 1103 -0.28 23.30 -25.99
C LEU A 1103 -0.97 22.13 -25.26
N ILE A 1104 -0.88 20.94 -25.83
CA ILE A 1104 -1.37 19.69 -25.24
C ILE A 1104 -0.24 18.68 -25.08
N GLN A 1105 -0.28 17.89 -24.01
CA GLN A 1105 0.71 16.86 -23.74
C GLN A 1105 0.34 15.55 -24.45
N ALA A 1106 1.26 15.02 -25.26
CA ALA A 1106 1.13 13.73 -25.95
C ALA A 1106 1.55 12.56 -25.04
N GLY A 1107 1.58 11.34 -25.60
CA GLY A 1107 2.07 10.15 -24.91
C GLY A 1107 3.58 10.17 -24.64
N GLN A 1108 4.02 9.31 -23.73
CA GLN A 1108 5.44 9.04 -23.46
C GLN A 1108 5.93 7.88 -24.34
N ARG A 1109 7.17 7.97 -24.84
CA ARG A 1109 7.82 6.92 -25.63
C ARG A 1109 9.15 6.56 -24.98
N VAL A 1110 9.47 5.28 -24.90
CA VAL A 1110 10.77 4.80 -24.41
C VAL A 1110 11.66 4.51 -25.62
N GLN A 1111 12.79 5.20 -25.71
CA GLN A 1111 13.84 4.89 -26.67
C GLN A 1111 14.70 3.75 -26.14
N ILE A 1112 14.85 2.69 -26.92
CA ILE A 1112 15.50 1.46 -26.47
C ILE A 1112 16.99 1.50 -26.79
N ILE A 1113 17.77 1.12 -25.79
CA ILE A 1113 19.21 0.92 -25.90
C ILE A 1113 19.44 -0.58 -25.82
N LYS A 1114 19.99 -1.15 -26.89
CA LYS A 1114 20.37 -2.56 -26.93
C LYS A 1114 21.87 -2.68 -26.72
N LYS A 1115 22.27 -3.61 -25.87
CA LYS A 1115 23.68 -3.98 -25.70
C LYS A 1115 24.16 -4.76 -26.92
N ASP A 1116 25.18 -4.23 -27.59
CA ASP A 1116 25.92 -4.85 -28.68
C ASP A 1116 27.27 -5.37 -28.15
N GLU A 1117 27.73 -6.52 -28.64
CA GLU A 1117 28.96 -7.16 -28.16
C GLU A 1117 30.22 -6.38 -28.54
N ASN A 1118 30.20 -5.64 -29.66
CA ASN A 1118 31.36 -4.93 -30.18
C ASN A 1118 31.29 -3.42 -29.95
N LYS A 1119 30.08 -2.84 -29.98
CA LYS A 1119 29.85 -1.39 -29.92
C LYS A 1119 29.38 -0.87 -28.56
N GLY A 1120 29.19 -1.73 -27.55
CA GLY A 1120 28.63 -1.31 -26.26
C GLY A 1120 27.13 -1.02 -26.39
N GLY A 1121 26.65 0.10 -25.85
CA GLY A 1121 25.24 0.50 -26.00
C GLY A 1121 24.91 1.07 -27.39
N VAL A 1122 23.89 0.54 -28.05
CA VAL A 1122 23.40 1.04 -29.35
C VAL A 1122 21.93 1.44 -29.26
N LEU A 1123 21.62 2.66 -29.69
CA LEU A 1123 20.24 3.15 -29.80
C LEU A 1123 19.49 2.40 -30.91
N LYS A 1124 18.36 1.79 -30.59
CA LYS A 1124 17.49 1.13 -31.56
C LYS A 1124 16.31 2.03 -31.92
N LEU A 1125 16.26 2.43 -33.19
CA LEU A 1125 15.16 3.21 -33.78
C LEU A 1125 14.13 2.22 -34.33
N GLY A 1126 13.08 1.93 -33.57
CA GLY A 1126 12.02 1.04 -34.01
C GLY A 1126 11.37 0.23 -32.89
N THR A 1127 10.52 -0.70 -33.29
CA THR A 1127 9.88 -1.68 -32.40
C THR A 1127 10.72 -2.96 -32.36
N GLU A 1128 11.08 -3.40 -31.16
CA GLU A 1128 11.81 -4.63 -30.88
C GLU A 1128 10.90 -5.65 -30.20
N VAL A 1129 10.91 -6.89 -30.70
CA VAL A 1129 10.19 -8.01 -30.08
C VAL A 1129 11.22 -8.84 -29.34
N VAL A 1130 11.05 -8.98 -28.02
CA VAL A 1130 11.88 -9.84 -27.18
C VAL A 1130 11.08 -11.10 -26.85
N VAL A 1131 11.67 -12.28 -27.06
CA VAL A 1131 11.07 -13.59 -26.77
C VAL A 1131 12.05 -14.39 -25.92
N ASP A 1132 11.56 -15.06 -24.88
CA ASP A 1132 12.39 -15.93 -24.07
C ASP A 1132 12.79 -17.20 -24.83
N GLN A 1133 13.89 -17.83 -24.40
CA GLN A 1133 14.34 -19.12 -24.96
C GLN A 1133 13.26 -20.21 -24.95
N GLN A 1134 12.40 -20.23 -23.94
CA GLN A 1134 11.33 -21.23 -23.80
C GLN A 1134 10.10 -20.91 -24.67
N LYS A 1135 10.04 -19.73 -25.29
CA LYS A 1135 8.91 -19.26 -26.12
C LYS A 1135 7.57 -19.25 -25.36
N THR A 1136 7.65 -18.87 -24.10
CA THR A 1136 6.52 -18.77 -23.16
C THR A 1136 6.22 -17.34 -22.75
N ILE A 1137 7.14 -16.39 -22.95
CA ILE A 1137 6.89 -14.97 -22.73
C ILE A 1137 7.50 -14.14 -23.86
N SER A 1138 6.78 -13.09 -24.24
CA SER A 1138 7.29 -12.09 -25.18
C SER A 1138 6.95 -10.68 -24.71
N ALA A 1139 7.82 -9.72 -25.05
CA ALA A 1139 7.64 -8.31 -24.72
C ALA A 1139 7.89 -7.45 -25.95
N LEU A 1140 7.13 -6.38 -26.06
CA LEU A 1140 7.31 -5.38 -27.12
C LEU A 1140 7.99 -4.14 -26.54
N LEU A 1141 9.16 -3.81 -27.07
CA LEU A 1141 9.93 -2.65 -26.67
C LEU A 1141 10.04 -1.64 -27.82
N GLY A 1142 10.18 -0.37 -27.49
CA GLY A 1142 10.58 0.66 -28.47
C GLY A 1142 9.47 1.42 -29.18
N ALA A 1143 9.89 2.26 -30.10
CA ALA A 1143 9.09 3.34 -30.67
C ALA A 1143 8.97 3.22 -32.19
N SER A 1144 7.73 3.34 -32.69
CA SER A 1144 7.28 3.54 -34.09
C SER A 1144 7.75 2.53 -35.16
N PRO A 1145 6.94 2.19 -36.18
CA PRO A 1145 5.62 2.75 -36.52
C PRO A 1145 4.51 2.37 -35.53
N GLY A 1146 4.81 1.41 -34.64
CA GLY A 1146 4.06 1.08 -33.43
C GLY A 1146 2.62 0.65 -33.70
N ALA A 1147 1.70 1.62 -33.71
CA ALA A 1147 0.27 1.35 -33.83
C ALA A 1147 -0.18 1.04 -35.27
N SER A 1148 0.41 1.69 -36.29
CA SER A 1148 0.06 1.45 -37.69
C SER A 1148 0.49 0.07 -38.20
N THR A 1149 1.49 -0.52 -37.55
CA THR A 1149 2.06 -1.83 -37.90
C THR A 1149 1.78 -2.90 -36.83
N ALA A 1150 0.78 -2.67 -35.97
CA ALA A 1150 0.40 -3.63 -34.93
C ALA A 1150 0.06 -5.00 -35.52
N ALA A 1151 -0.71 -5.06 -36.62
CA ALA A 1151 -1.08 -6.33 -37.25
C ALA A 1151 0.12 -7.16 -37.73
N PRO A 1152 1.07 -6.64 -38.55
CA PRO A 1152 2.25 -7.41 -38.94
C PRO A 1152 3.20 -7.71 -37.77
N ILE A 1153 3.34 -6.81 -36.79
CA ILE A 1153 4.17 -7.06 -35.60
C ILE A 1153 3.61 -8.23 -34.80
N THR A 1154 2.29 -8.29 -34.57
CA THR A 1154 1.66 -9.39 -33.84
C THR A 1154 1.77 -10.74 -34.59
N LEU A 1155 1.73 -10.74 -35.93
CA LEU A 1155 2.09 -11.92 -36.71
C LEU A 1155 3.55 -12.36 -36.49
N ASN A 1156 4.48 -11.42 -36.38
CA ASN A 1156 5.88 -11.73 -36.06
C ASN A 1156 6.04 -12.30 -34.63
N VAL A 1157 5.31 -11.77 -33.65
CA VAL A 1157 5.26 -12.33 -32.28
C VAL A 1157 4.78 -13.78 -32.33
N LEU A 1158 3.68 -14.05 -33.04
CA LEU A 1158 3.14 -15.41 -33.20
C LEU A 1158 4.12 -16.35 -33.91
N LYS A 1159 4.82 -15.86 -34.93
CA LYS A 1159 5.85 -16.62 -35.66
C LYS A 1159 7.02 -17.02 -34.76
N GLN A 1160 7.47 -16.13 -33.88
CA GLN A 1160 8.60 -16.38 -32.98
C GLN A 1160 8.22 -17.28 -31.80
N MET A 1161 7.06 -17.04 -31.20
CA MET A 1161 6.53 -17.80 -30.06
C MET A 1161 6.05 -19.21 -30.46
N PHE A 1162 5.39 -19.34 -31.61
CA PHE A 1162 4.72 -20.57 -32.05
C PHE A 1162 5.17 -21.04 -33.43
N PRO A 1163 6.47 -21.25 -33.68
CA PRO A 1163 6.98 -21.51 -35.03
C PRO A 1163 6.39 -22.77 -35.68
N GLN A 1164 6.04 -23.78 -34.88
CA GLN A 1164 5.45 -25.03 -35.39
C GLN A 1164 4.01 -24.80 -35.85
N GLN A 1165 3.18 -24.21 -35.00
CA GLN A 1165 1.79 -23.88 -35.31
C GLN A 1165 1.72 -22.84 -36.44
N PHE A 1166 2.59 -21.83 -36.42
CA PHE A 1166 2.64 -20.79 -37.43
C PHE A 1166 2.92 -21.32 -38.82
N ASN A 1167 3.79 -22.31 -38.95
CA ASN A 1167 4.10 -22.96 -40.23
C ASN A 1167 3.09 -24.07 -40.60
N SER A 1168 2.11 -24.36 -39.76
CA SER A 1168 1.08 -25.36 -40.07
C SER A 1168 0.18 -24.90 -41.23
N PRO A 1169 -0.32 -25.83 -42.06
CA PRO A 1169 -1.27 -25.50 -43.12
C PRO A 1169 -2.53 -24.78 -42.59
N GLU A 1170 -2.98 -25.12 -41.38
CA GLU A 1170 -4.17 -24.55 -40.76
C GLU A 1170 -4.00 -23.05 -40.46
N TRP A 1171 -2.96 -22.67 -39.71
CA TRP A 1171 -2.71 -21.26 -39.41
C TRP A 1171 -2.38 -20.48 -40.68
N GLN A 1172 -1.59 -21.04 -41.59
CA GLN A 1172 -1.31 -20.38 -42.86
C GLN A 1172 -2.58 -20.11 -43.68
N SER A 1173 -3.54 -21.03 -43.69
CA SER A 1173 -4.83 -20.83 -44.34
C SER A 1173 -5.63 -19.69 -43.68
N LYS A 1174 -5.72 -19.69 -42.34
CA LYS A 1174 -6.43 -18.65 -41.58
C LYS A 1174 -5.79 -17.26 -41.72
N ILE A 1175 -4.46 -17.19 -41.66
CA ILE A 1175 -3.70 -15.95 -41.88
C ILE A 1175 -3.98 -15.40 -43.28
N ARG A 1176 -3.93 -16.24 -44.33
CA ARG A 1176 -4.23 -15.81 -45.70
C ARG A 1176 -5.69 -15.47 -45.94
N ALA A 1177 -6.61 -16.00 -45.13
CA ALA A 1177 -8.02 -15.59 -45.18
C ALA A 1177 -8.24 -14.16 -44.63
N VAL A 1178 -7.40 -13.72 -43.69
CA VAL A 1178 -7.44 -12.36 -43.11
C VAL A 1178 -6.57 -11.38 -43.89
N VAL A 1179 -5.39 -11.83 -44.33
CA VAL A 1179 -4.42 -11.07 -45.11
C VAL A 1179 -4.07 -11.86 -46.37
N PRO A 1180 -4.88 -11.76 -47.45
CA PRO A 1180 -4.68 -12.50 -48.69
C PRO A 1180 -3.30 -12.34 -49.32
N SER A 1181 -2.66 -11.17 -49.17
CA SER A 1181 -1.31 -10.93 -49.70
C SER A 1181 -0.19 -11.48 -48.80
N TYR A 1182 -0.50 -12.11 -47.67
CA TYR A 1182 0.52 -12.55 -46.71
C TYR A 1182 1.50 -13.56 -47.34
N GLY A 1183 2.79 -13.21 -47.31
CA GLY A 1183 3.88 -13.98 -47.92
C GLY A 1183 4.12 -13.68 -49.40
N GLN A 1184 3.48 -12.66 -49.97
CA GLN A 1184 3.72 -12.16 -51.32
C GLN A 1184 4.29 -10.75 -51.27
N GLU A 1185 5.30 -10.47 -52.09
CA GLU A 1185 5.84 -9.12 -52.27
C GLU A 1185 4.89 -8.30 -53.15
N MET A 1186 4.49 -7.12 -52.69
CA MET A 1186 3.56 -6.26 -53.42
C MET A 1186 4.29 -5.36 -54.40
N ASN A 1187 5.44 -4.80 -53.98
CA ASN A 1187 6.28 -4.03 -54.87
C ASN A 1187 6.77 -4.89 -56.05
N GLY A 1188 6.62 -4.40 -57.28
CA GLY A 1188 6.91 -5.16 -58.49
C GLY A 1188 5.77 -6.05 -58.98
N ASN A 1189 4.66 -6.17 -58.25
CA ASN A 1189 3.44 -6.86 -58.68
C ASN A 1189 2.28 -5.85 -58.76
N ALA A 1190 2.11 -5.23 -59.93
CA ALA A 1190 1.12 -4.18 -60.14
C ALA A 1190 -0.31 -4.68 -59.93
N ALA A 1191 -0.63 -5.88 -60.42
CA ALA A 1191 -1.96 -6.47 -60.29
C ALA A 1191 -2.34 -6.77 -58.83
N LEU A 1192 -1.42 -7.37 -58.06
CA LEU A 1192 -1.64 -7.63 -56.63
C LEU A 1192 -1.79 -6.34 -55.83
N THR A 1193 -0.92 -5.36 -56.08
CA THR A 1193 -0.98 -4.08 -55.38
C THR A 1193 -2.29 -3.36 -55.65
N GLN A 1194 -2.69 -3.26 -56.92
CA GLN A 1194 -3.95 -2.63 -57.31
C GLN A 1194 -5.14 -3.32 -56.64
N LYS A 1195 -5.15 -4.66 -56.61
CA LYS A 1195 -6.21 -5.44 -55.97
C LYS A 1195 -6.31 -5.13 -54.46
N VAL A 1196 -5.20 -5.20 -53.73
CA VAL A 1196 -5.19 -4.90 -52.28
C VAL A 1196 -5.61 -3.46 -52.01
N TRP A 1197 -5.17 -2.53 -52.83
CA TRP A 1197 -5.56 -1.12 -52.77
C TRP A 1197 -7.06 -0.93 -52.95
N ASP A 1198 -7.64 -1.48 -54.01
CA ASP A 1198 -9.07 -1.36 -54.31
C ASP A 1198 -9.94 -2.07 -53.26
N ASP A 1199 -9.60 -3.31 -52.89
CA ASP A 1199 -10.37 -4.12 -51.94
C ASP A 1199 -10.43 -3.46 -50.55
N THR A 1200 -9.28 -3.00 -50.05
CA THR A 1200 -9.20 -2.35 -48.74
C THR A 1200 -9.79 -0.95 -48.77
N ALA A 1201 -9.63 -0.18 -49.86
CA ALA A 1201 -10.23 1.15 -49.97
C ALA A 1201 -11.77 1.06 -50.00
N ALA A 1202 -12.32 0.11 -50.74
CA ALA A 1202 -13.75 -0.13 -50.79
C ALA A 1202 -14.31 -0.52 -49.41
N THR A 1203 -13.66 -1.47 -48.73
CA THR A 1203 -14.13 -1.98 -47.42
C THR A 1203 -14.00 -0.92 -46.31
N LEU A 1204 -12.89 -0.18 -46.29
CA LEU A 1204 -12.61 0.86 -45.29
C LEU A 1204 -13.23 2.22 -45.66
N GLN A 1205 -14.00 2.31 -46.75
CA GLN A 1205 -14.64 3.56 -47.23
C GLN A 1205 -13.62 4.70 -47.46
N LEU A 1206 -12.46 4.35 -48.02
CA LEU A 1206 -11.38 5.29 -48.32
C LEU A 1206 -11.45 5.76 -49.77
N THR A 1207 -10.73 6.85 -50.06
CA THR A 1207 -10.58 7.42 -51.39
C THR A 1207 -10.06 6.36 -52.33
N LYS A 1208 -10.73 6.21 -53.47
CA LYS A 1208 -10.36 5.22 -54.48
C LYS A 1208 -8.92 5.47 -54.95
N PRO A 1209 -8.05 4.45 -54.89
CA PRO A 1209 -6.67 4.61 -55.30
C PRO A 1209 -6.55 4.77 -56.82
N PRO A 1210 -5.50 5.48 -57.28
CA PRO A 1210 -5.25 5.64 -58.71
C PRO A 1210 -4.89 4.29 -59.34
N VAL A 1211 -5.20 4.14 -60.63
CA VAL A 1211 -4.82 2.94 -61.39
C VAL A 1211 -3.32 2.94 -61.61
N ILE A 1212 -2.66 1.86 -61.21
CA ILE A 1212 -1.22 1.66 -61.41
C ILE A 1212 -0.93 1.50 -62.92
N GLN A 1213 -0.14 2.41 -63.48
CA GLN A 1213 0.29 2.40 -64.87
C GLN A 1213 1.78 2.01 -64.95
N MET A 1214 2.09 0.76 -64.60
CA MET A 1214 3.44 0.18 -64.75
C MET A 1214 3.36 -1.13 -65.52
N ASN A 1215 4.29 -1.38 -66.44
CA ASN A 1215 4.41 -2.68 -67.12
C ASN A 1215 5.15 -3.66 -66.20
N ASP A 1216 4.64 -4.88 -66.01
CA ASP A 1216 5.19 -5.96 -65.15
C ASP A 1216 6.61 -6.46 -65.55
N GLN A 1217 7.37 -5.74 -66.39
CA GLN A 1217 8.67 -6.18 -66.92
C GLN A 1217 9.91 -5.62 -66.18
N SER A 1218 9.77 -4.87 -65.09
CA SER A 1218 10.92 -4.41 -64.30
C SER A 1218 11.20 -5.29 -63.07
N ALA A 1219 11.05 -6.62 -63.19
CA ALA A 1219 11.60 -7.55 -62.22
C ALA A 1219 13.13 -7.54 -62.35
N THR A 1220 13.79 -6.81 -61.44
CA THR A 1220 15.26 -6.83 -61.34
C THR A 1220 15.69 -8.23 -60.84
N PRO A 1221 16.77 -8.85 -61.34
CA PRO A 1221 16.99 -10.28 -61.17
C PRO A 1221 17.17 -10.70 -59.71
N VAL A 1222 16.45 -11.75 -59.33
CA VAL A 1222 16.57 -12.49 -58.08
C VAL A 1222 18.04 -12.91 -57.87
N ALA A 1223 18.70 -12.35 -56.86
CA ALA A 1223 19.91 -12.93 -56.32
C ALA A 1223 19.53 -14.27 -55.64
N LYS A 1224 20.22 -15.36 -56.03
CA LYS A 1224 20.00 -16.72 -55.51
C LYS A 1224 19.97 -16.76 -53.98
N PRO A 1225 19.18 -17.65 -53.36
CA PRO A 1225 19.20 -17.85 -51.92
C PRO A 1225 20.56 -18.42 -51.51
N ALA A 1226 21.32 -17.65 -50.73
CA ALA A 1226 22.53 -18.16 -50.10
C ALA A 1226 22.14 -19.17 -49.01
N GLU A 1227 22.75 -20.35 -49.06
CA GLU A 1227 22.69 -21.35 -47.99
C GLU A 1227 23.05 -20.74 -46.64
N ALA A 1228 22.41 -21.27 -45.59
CA ALA A 1228 22.62 -20.89 -44.20
C ALA A 1228 24.12 -20.82 -43.84
N LYS A 1229 24.62 -19.59 -43.67
CA LYS A 1229 25.87 -19.32 -42.94
C LYS A 1229 25.52 -18.59 -41.65
N ALA A 1230 26.16 -19.05 -40.59
CA ALA A 1230 26.07 -18.54 -39.22
C ALA A 1230 26.22 -17.01 -39.16
N GLU A 1231 25.57 -16.44 -38.14
CA GLU A 1231 25.63 -15.05 -37.69
C GLU A 1231 26.96 -14.37 -38.05
N ALA A 1232 26.90 -13.47 -39.03
CA ALA A 1232 27.96 -12.51 -39.30
C ALA A 1232 27.41 -11.13 -38.97
N ALA A 1233 28.09 -10.46 -38.03
CA ALA A 1233 27.79 -9.13 -37.52
C ALA A 1233 27.39 -8.15 -38.63
N THR A 1234 26.23 -7.52 -38.46
CA THR A 1234 25.83 -6.38 -39.28
C THR A 1234 26.74 -5.20 -38.95
N GLN A 1235 27.73 -4.99 -39.82
CA GLN A 1235 28.48 -3.74 -39.91
C GLN A 1235 27.48 -2.62 -40.20
N HIS A 1236 27.03 -1.94 -39.14
CA HIS A 1236 26.30 -0.68 -39.25
C HIS A 1236 27.26 0.40 -39.75
N ASP A 1237 26.97 0.92 -40.95
CA ASP A 1237 27.59 2.05 -41.60
C ASP A 1237 27.73 3.23 -40.62
N MET A 1238 28.98 3.55 -40.32
CA MET A 1238 29.42 4.74 -39.61
C MET A 1238 29.63 5.84 -40.65
N ALA A 1239 28.73 6.82 -40.69
CA ALA A 1239 29.02 8.20 -41.11
C ALA A 1239 27.83 9.10 -40.75
N LEU A 1240 27.73 9.44 -39.47
CA LEU A 1240 27.14 10.69 -38.98
C LEU A 1240 28.11 11.29 -37.96
#